data_AF-A0A2B2CBR5-F1
#
_entry.id   AF-A0A2B2CBR5-F1
#
_cell.length_a   1.000
_cell.length_b   1.000
_cell.length_c   1.000
_cell.angle_alpha   90.00
_cell.angle_beta   90.00
_cell.angle_gamma   90.00
#
_symmetry.space_group_name_H-M   'P 1'
#
loop_
_entity.id
_entity.type
_entity.pdbx_description
1 polymer ?
#
loop_
_entity_poly.entity_id
_entity_poly.type
_entity_poly.pdbx_seq_one_letter_code
_entity_poly.pdbx_strand_id
1 'polypeptide(L)'
;MEKQWFKKYGNAVSGKKGRWVVLITWLILAAVLNTTLPQANSQKNEMAKNLESTTPSQQAKIVAEKEFPTSSGTPALLTWYKSTGISEGDLSLIQKYSKELDKNPVDSQDSIVPFYQFPLPVLKQQLSEDGTTLILPITFKKDADKEHIADGILTFKEKAASIFPENPNKAKMGDKDQLLLRITGPAGVSTDATALFSQGDLSLLFGTVAIVLVLLLLIYRSPILALIPLLGVGIAYGVISPILGGIAKAGWIEMDSQALSIMTVLLFGAGTDYCLFLISRFRSNLLEENNKLTAMKLSLKGASGAIAMSGLTVVFSLLVLLLSEYGAIHRFAIPFSLSILIMMAASLTLIPALLSIIGRASFYPFMPLTRSMQEERAKKKGKTLPPQNNKEGFGARLGKLIVKKPIELMVITLLFLGIFAFFSSKIVYTYDTLSSFPKDMPSREGFKIISEHFNPGELAPVQVIVQTDGKSNAVKEDLEKLTFVEIVSEEEQGVKNSNIISYNVEMNVNPYSNKAMSHIPDLRKTVENSLKNAGIVKTSDHVWIGGLTAEQYDTKQTTNHDSSIIIPIVISIIAVLLLVYLRSITATAYLIGTVLLSYFSALGLGWVLLHYIFGVEAIQGFIPLYAFVFIVALGEDYNIFMISSIWKKSRLLPLLQAIKEGVAESGSVITSAGLILAGTFAILTTLPIQVLVHFGTITAIGVLLDTFIVRPLLVPSITVLLGKWAFWPSKRAMAAVKENSTN
;
A
#
# COMPACT_ATOMS: atom_id res chain seq x y z
N MET A 1 -19.14 -17.31 -34.80
CA MET A 1 -18.23 -16.15 -34.84
C MET A 1 -17.00 -16.29 -33.93
N GLU A 2 -17.13 -16.74 -32.67
CA GLU A 2 -15.99 -16.88 -31.73
C GLU A 2 -14.77 -17.65 -32.29
N LYS A 3 -14.98 -18.82 -32.93
CA LYS A 3 -13.87 -19.65 -33.45
C LYS A 3 -12.98 -18.95 -34.48
N GLN A 4 -13.50 -18.03 -35.29
CA GLN A 4 -12.72 -17.30 -36.29
C GLN A 4 -11.94 -16.13 -35.68
N TRP A 5 -12.51 -15.44 -34.70
CA TRP A 5 -11.84 -14.33 -34.01
C TRP A 5 -10.60 -14.80 -33.26
N PHE A 6 -10.69 -15.87 -32.47
CA PHE A 6 -9.54 -16.45 -31.76
C PHE A 6 -8.43 -16.93 -32.69
N LYS A 7 -8.77 -17.43 -33.89
CA LYS A 7 -7.78 -17.86 -34.88
C LYS A 7 -7.04 -16.67 -35.49
N LYS A 8 -7.74 -15.57 -35.78
CA LYS A 8 -7.14 -14.31 -36.27
C LYS A 8 -6.26 -13.68 -35.18
N TYR A 9 -6.77 -13.55 -33.96
CA TYR A 9 -6.04 -13.03 -32.81
C TYR A 9 -4.77 -13.85 -32.49
N GLY A 10 -4.89 -15.18 -32.39
CA GLY A 10 -3.75 -16.06 -32.17
C GLY A 10 -2.69 -15.96 -33.27
N ASN A 11 -3.10 -15.77 -34.54
CA ASN A 11 -2.16 -15.54 -35.64
C ASN A 11 -1.47 -14.16 -35.57
N ALA A 12 -2.20 -13.12 -35.17
CA ALA A 12 -1.65 -11.77 -35.03
C ALA A 12 -0.58 -11.72 -33.93
N VAL A 13 -0.82 -12.39 -32.80
CA VAL A 13 0.09 -12.36 -31.65
C VAL A 13 1.23 -13.38 -31.75
N SER A 14 0.92 -14.62 -32.13
CA SER A 14 1.88 -15.75 -32.08
C SER A 14 2.28 -16.30 -33.46
N GLY A 15 1.82 -15.67 -34.55
CA GLY A 15 2.16 -16.10 -35.91
C GLY A 15 3.64 -15.88 -36.28
N LYS A 16 4.06 -16.41 -37.44
CA LYS A 16 5.47 -16.32 -37.92
C LYS A 16 5.99 -14.87 -37.95
N LYS A 17 5.20 -13.96 -38.52
CA LYS A 17 5.48 -12.50 -38.58
C LYS A 17 4.90 -11.76 -37.36
N GLY A 18 3.69 -12.13 -36.94
CA GLY A 18 2.93 -11.46 -35.88
C GLY A 18 3.72 -11.28 -34.57
N ARG A 19 4.42 -12.32 -34.11
CA ARG A 19 5.25 -12.26 -32.88
C ARG A 19 6.34 -11.17 -32.91
N TRP A 20 6.93 -10.91 -34.07
CA TRP A 20 7.94 -9.87 -34.23
C TRP A 20 7.32 -8.49 -34.30
N VAL A 21 6.19 -8.37 -35.01
CA VAL A 21 5.42 -7.12 -35.07
C VAL A 21 5.00 -6.70 -33.66
N VAL A 22 4.41 -7.60 -32.87
CA VAL A 22 4.01 -7.29 -31.49
C VAL A 22 5.19 -6.84 -30.63
N LEU A 23 6.31 -7.56 -30.66
CA LEU A 23 7.50 -7.19 -29.89
C LEU A 23 8.01 -5.79 -30.29
N ILE A 24 8.16 -5.55 -31.60
CA ILE A 24 8.63 -4.27 -32.12
C ILE A 24 7.65 -3.15 -31.78
N THR A 25 6.34 -3.38 -31.88
CA THR A 25 5.33 -2.39 -31.50
C THR A 25 5.44 -2.00 -30.04
N TRP A 26 5.61 -2.96 -29.12
CA TRP A 26 5.81 -2.65 -27.69
C TRP A 26 7.11 -1.89 -27.43
N LEU A 27 8.20 -2.27 -28.09
CA LEU A 27 9.49 -1.58 -27.95
C LEU A 27 9.45 -0.14 -28.50
N ILE A 28 8.83 0.06 -29.66
CA ILE A 28 8.61 1.39 -30.25
C ILE A 28 7.70 2.20 -29.35
N LEU A 29 6.59 1.63 -28.87
CA LEU A 29 5.67 2.32 -27.98
C LEU A 29 6.37 2.77 -26.70
N ALA A 30 7.15 1.89 -26.06
CA ALA A 30 7.95 2.24 -24.90
C ALA A 30 8.95 3.36 -25.25
N ALA A 31 9.73 3.23 -26.33
CA ALA A 31 10.71 4.23 -26.72
C ALA A 31 10.08 5.61 -26.99
N VAL A 32 9.02 5.65 -27.80
CA VAL A 32 8.30 6.89 -28.14
C VAL A 32 7.73 7.53 -26.87
N LEU A 33 7.05 6.78 -26.02
CA LEU A 33 6.47 7.32 -24.78
C LEU A 33 7.54 7.84 -23.81
N ASN A 34 8.67 7.13 -23.65
CA ASN A 34 9.79 7.59 -22.80
C ASN A 34 10.45 8.87 -23.31
N THR A 35 10.40 9.13 -24.62
CA THR A 35 10.95 10.36 -25.22
C THR A 35 9.95 11.52 -25.29
N THR A 36 8.65 11.23 -25.25
CA THR A 36 7.59 12.25 -25.45
C THR A 36 6.89 12.67 -24.16
N LEU A 37 6.80 11.79 -23.18
CA LEU A 37 6.12 12.04 -21.91
C LEU A 37 7.09 11.98 -20.73
N PRO A 38 6.85 12.76 -19.66
CA PRO A 38 7.65 12.68 -18.44
C PRO A 38 7.42 11.36 -17.71
N GLN A 39 8.37 10.93 -16.89
CA GLN A 39 8.25 9.70 -16.09
C GLN A 39 7.40 9.94 -14.84
N ALA A 40 6.71 8.91 -14.37
CA ALA A 40 5.92 8.98 -13.14
C ALA A 40 6.76 9.47 -11.93
N ASN A 41 7.98 8.96 -11.78
CA ASN A 41 8.89 9.37 -10.70
C ASN A 41 9.28 10.85 -10.74
N SER A 42 9.22 11.51 -11.89
CA SER A 42 9.52 12.95 -12.00
C SER A 42 8.34 13.86 -11.68
N GLN A 43 7.15 13.30 -11.44
CA GLN A 43 5.90 14.06 -11.19
C GLN A 43 5.32 13.72 -9.81
N LYS A 44 6.17 13.34 -8.85
CA LYS A 44 5.76 13.00 -7.48
C LYS A 44 5.41 14.25 -6.68
N ASN A 45 4.29 14.21 -5.96
CA ASN A 45 3.86 15.23 -5.01
C ASN A 45 3.73 14.63 -3.60
N GLU A 46 4.84 14.63 -2.84
CA GLU A 46 4.84 14.20 -1.42
C GLU A 46 4.05 15.12 -0.47
N MET A 47 3.63 16.30 -0.95
CA MET A 47 2.85 17.28 -0.18
C MET A 47 1.39 17.34 -0.65
N ALA A 48 0.96 16.37 -1.46
CA ALA A 48 -0.42 16.23 -1.88
C ALA A 48 -1.34 16.18 -0.65
N LYS A 49 -2.44 16.94 -0.71
CA LYS A 49 -3.39 17.01 0.41
C LYS A 49 -4.10 15.67 0.57
N ASN A 50 -4.16 15.18 1.81
CA ASN A 50 -4.86 13.93 2.12
C ASN A 50 -6.33 14.15 2.51
N LEU A 51 -6.71 15.38 2.84
CA LEU A 51 -8.08 15.74 3.19
C LEU A 51 -8.61 16.77 2.19
N GLU A 52 -9.88 16.64 1.84
CA GLU A 52 -10.57 17.63 1.02
C GLU A 52 -10.68 18.97 1.75
N SER A 53 -10.71 20.07 0.98
CA SER A 53 -10.87 21.43 1.53
C SER A 53 -12.20 21.66 2.23
N THR A 54 -13.18 20.77 2.02
CA THR A 54 -14.51 20.77 2.63
C THR A 54 -14.49 20.21 4.06
N THR A 55 -13.46 19.45 4.45
CA THR A 55 -13.38 18.84 5.79
C THR A 55 -13.21 19.90 6.89
N PRO A 56 -13.76 19.69 8.10
CA PRO A 56 -13.80 20.72 9.14
C PRO A 56 -12.44 21.32 9.54
N SER A 57 -11.41 20.48 9.68
CA SER A 57 -10.04 20.90 9.99
C SER A 57 -9.38 21.67 8.84
N GLN A 58 -9.67 21.32 7.58
CA GLN A 58 -9.17 22.07 6.43
C GLN A 58 -9.92 23.40 6.28
N GLN A 59 -11.22 23.46 6.58
CA GLN A 59 -11.94 24.73 6.67
C GLN A 59 -11.37 25.62 7.77
N ALA A 60 -11.06 25.05 8.94
CA ALA A 60 -10.39 25.76 10.02
C ALA A 60 -9.04 26.30 9.58
N LYS A 61 -8.25 25.51 8.85
CA LYS A 61 -6.98 25.94 8.26
C LYS A 61 -7.15 27.11 7.28
N ILE A 62 -8.17 27.07 6.41
CA ILE A 62 -8.46 28.15 5.46
C ILE A 62 -8.85 29.45 6.22
N VAL A 63 -9.67 29.34 7.28
CA VAL A 63 -10.03 30.50 8.11
C VAL A 63 -8.80 31.02 8.86
N ALA A 64 -7.98 30.13 9.42
CA ALA A 64 -6.73 30.46 10.10
C ALA A 64 -5.78 31.23 9.16
N GLU A 65 -5.53 30.72 7.95
CA GLU A 65 -4.66 31.38 6.96
C GLU A 65 -5.18 32.77 6.55
N LYS A 66 -6.50 32.99 6.58
CA LYS A 66 -7.13 34.24 6.17
C LYS A 66 -7.18 35.29 7.28
N GLU A 67 -7.52 34.88 8.49
CA GLU A 67 -7.79 35.76 9.64
C GLU A 67 -6.62 35.83 10.62
N PHE A 68 -5.79 34.78 10.70
CA PHE A 68 -4.62 34.68 11.58
C PHE A 68 -3.38 34.30 10.75
N PRO A 69 -3.02 35.11 9.73
CA PRO A 69 -1.94 34.77 8.83
C PRO A 69 -0.61 34.71 9.59
N THR A 70 -0.06 33.51 9.73
CA THR A 70 1.31 33.33 10.16
C THR A 70 2.24 33.83 9.05
N SER A 71 3.01 34.87 9.34
CA SER A 71 4.00 35.45 8.42
C SER A 71 5.17 34.50 8.14
N SER A 72 5.38 33.51 9.01
CA SER A 72 6.45 32.52 8.94
C SER A 72 6.21 31.50 7.81
N GLY A 73 7.25 31.23 7.01
CA GLY A 73 7.25 30.05 6.13
C GLY A 73 7.52 28.74 6.90
N THR A 74 8.06 27.72 6.22
CA THR A 74 8.13 26.35 6.77
C THR A 74 9.13 26.25 7.93
N PRO A 75 8.71 25.92 9.16
CA PRO A 75 9.62 25.88 10.30
C PRO A 75 10.47 24.60 10.32
N ALA A 76 11.73 24.78 10.68
CA ALA A 76 12.68 23.77 11.14
C ALA A 76 12.94 24.01 12.63
N LEU A 77 12.76 22.97 13.44
CA LEU A 77 12.97 23.03 14.88
C LEU A 77 14.30 22.36 15.21
N LEU A 78 15.33 23.16 15.51
CA LEU A 78 16.63 22.64 15.91
C LEU A 78 16.57 22.30 17.40
N THR A 79 16.48 21.01 17.69
CA THR A 79 16.35 20.46 19.04
C THR A 79 17.72 20.11 19.58
N TRP A 80 18.13 20.84 20.60
CA TRP A 80 19.34 20.59 21.36
C TRP A 80 18.99 19.81 22.61
N TYR A 81 19.71 18.73 22.87
CA TYR A 81 19.45 17.86 24.01
C TYR A 81 20.74 17.39 24.67
N LYS A 82 20.76 17.37 26.00
CA LYS A 82 21.83 16.78 26.79
C LYS A 82 21.27 16.19 28.06
N SER A 83 21.46 14.88 28.25
CA SER A 83 20.81 14.14 29.35
C SER A 83 21.22 14.61 30.75
N THR A 84 22.43 15.14 30.90
CA THR A 84 22.93 15.72 32.16
C THR A 84 22.50 17.17 32.39
N GLY A 85 21.73 17.75 31.47
CA GLY A 85 21.41 19.18 31.42
C GLY A 85 22.31 19.95 30.47
N ILE A 86 21.75 20.99 29.84
CA ILE A 86 22.48 21.91 28.95
C ILE A 86 23.25 22.91 29.81
N SER A 87 24.59 22.92 29.69
CA SER A 87 25.45 23.81 30.49
C SER A 87 25.51 25.24 29.93
N GLU A 88 26.01 26.19 30.72
CA GLU A 88 26.25 27.56 30.23
C GLU A 88 27.26 27.64 29.08
N GLY A 89 28.22 26.69 29.04
CA GLY A 89 29.16 26.55 27.93
C GLY A 89 28.45 26.11 26.65
N ASP A 90 27.50 25.16 26.77
CA ASP A 90 26.66 24.70 25.67
C ASP A 90 25.77 25.84 25.15
N LEU A 91 25.12 26.59 26.06
CA LEU A 91 24.31 27.76 25.70
C LEU A 91 25.13 28.83 24.96
N SER A 92 26.37 29.09 25.41
CA SER A 92 27.26 30.05 24.76
C SER A 92 27.65 29.61 23.34
N LEU A 93 27.80 28.31 23.10
CA LEU A 93 28.03 27.75 21.76
C LEU A 93 26.78 27.86 20.90
N ILE A 94 25.59 27.59 21.44
CA ILE A 94 24.31 27.75 20.74
C ILE A 94 24.08 29.22 20.36
N GLN A 95 24.46 30.18 21.21
CA GLN A 95 24.43 31.60 20.86
C GLN A 95 25.37 31.93 19.70
N LYS A 96 26.61 31.42 19.70
CA LYS A 96 27.54 31.58 18.57
C LYS A 96 26.96 30.98 17.28
N TYR A 97 26.34 29.82 17.39
CA TYR A 97 25.68 29.14 16.28
C TYR A 97 24.51 29.95 15.72
N SER A 98 23.60 30.43 16.58
CA SER A 98 22.50 31.32 16.20
C SER A 98 23.00 32.59 15.51
N LYS A 99 24.06 33.22 16.03
CA LYS A 99 24.68 34.40 15.41
C LYS A 99 25.26 34.12 14.03
N GLU A 100 25.87 32.96 13.85
CA GLU A 100 26.44 32.54 12.57
C GLU A 100 25.36 32.31 11.51
N LEU A 101 24.23 31.70 11.90
CA LEU A 101 23.10 31.49 11.00
C LEU A 101 22.33 32.79 10.70
N ASP A 102 22.34 33.75 11.61
CA ASP A 102 21.73 35.07 11.36
C ASP A 102 22.60 35.93 10.42
N LYS A 103 23.92 35.92 10.61
CA LYS A 103 24.86 36.66 9.75
C LYS A 103 25.03 36.03 8.37
N ASN A 104 25.09 34.71 8.32
CA ASN A 104 25.29 33.93 7.11
C ASN A 104 24.12 32.96 6.95
N PRO A 105 22.92 33.46 6.58
CA PRO A 105 21.73 32.63 6.43
C PRO A 105 21.94 31.56 5.38
N VAL A 106 21.33 30.39 5.61
CA VAL A 106 21.30 29.34 4.57
C VAL A 106 20.34 29.75 3.46
N ASP A 107 20.45 29.08 2.31
CA ASP A 107 19.56 29.39 1.20
C ASP A 107 18.10 29.16 1.59
N SER A 108 17.22 30.03 1.12
CA SER A 108 15.80 30.07 1.46
C SER A 108 15.47 30.21 2.96
N GLN A 109 16.44 30.51 3.84
CA GLN A 109 16.16 30.92 5.22
C GLN A 109 15.40 32.26 5.22
N ASP A 110 14.36 32.34 6.03
CA ASP A 110 13.50 33.52 6.19
C ASP A 110 13.80 34.23 7.51
N SER A 111 13.72 33.50 8.64
CA SER A 111 14.01 34.06 9.95
C SER A 111 14.59 33.04 10.92
N ILE A 112 15.30 33.52 11.94
CA ILE A 112 15.85 32.74 13.05
C ILE A 112 15.60 33.50 14.36
N VAL A 113 15.28 32.79 15.43
CA VAL A 113 15.17 33.43 16.75
C VAL A 113 16.58 33.88 17.20
N PRO A 114 16.79 35.17 17.51
CA PRO A 114 18.13 35.73 17.73
C PRO A 114 18.64 35.44 19.16
N PHE A 115 18.86 34.16 19.48
CA PHE A 115 19.37 33.71 20.79
C PHE A 115 20.68 34.40 21.19
N TYR A 116 21.49 34.82 20.22
CA TYR A 116 22.71 35.57 20.47
C TYR A 116 22.48 36.97 21.07
N GLN A 117 21.26 37.51 21.03
CA GLN A 117 20.87 38.77 21.66
C GLN A 117 20.32 38.56 23.07
N PHE A 118 19.95 37.34 23.44
CA PHE A 118 19.36 37.04 24.74
C PHE A 118 20.43 36.92 25.82
N PRO A 119 20.28 37.57 26.99
CA PRO A 119 21.12 37.29 28.15
C PRO A 119 21.02 35.82 28.56
N LEU A 120 22.10 35.22 29.09
CA LEU A 120 22.12 33.83 29.56
C LEU A 120 20.95 33.48 30.51
N PRO A 121 20.54 34.34 31.46
CA PRO A 121 19.37 34.06 32.29
C PRO A 121 18.05 33.91 31.51
N VAL A 122 17.86 34.66 30.43
CA VAL A 122 16.67 34.58 29.56
C VAL A 122 16.71 33.30 28.74
N LEU A 123 17.88 32.92 28.21
CA LEU A 123 18.07 31.63 27.53
C LEU A 123 17.80 30.44 28.43
N LYS A 124 18.19 30.50 29.70
CA LYS A 124 17.88 29.44 30.68
C LYS A 124 16.38 29.28 30.91
N GLN A 125 15.58 30.33 30.74
CA GLN A 125 14.11 30.24 30.83
C GLN A 125 13.47 29.60 29.59
N GLN A 126 14.21 29.46 28.48
CA GLN A 126 13.76 28.77 27.27
C GLN A 126 14.08 27.27 27.28
N LEU A 127 14.79 26.80 28.31
CA LEU A 127 15.03 25.36 28.50
C LEU A 127 13.75 24.67 28.94
N SER A 128 13.66 23.37 28.68
CA SER A 128 12.66 22.49 29.30
C SER A 128 12.71 22.61 30.83
N GLU A 129 11.62 22.26 31.52
CA GLU A 129 11.54 22.35 32.99
C GLU A 129 12.66 21.59 33.71
N ASP A 130 13.15 20.51 33.07
CA ASP A 130 14.27 19.71 33.55
C ASP A 130 15.67 20.20 33.12
N GLY A 131 15.73 21.28 32.33
CA GLY A 131 16.98 21.91 31.89
C GLY A 131 17.76 21.14 30.83
N THR A 132 17.19 20.07 30.26
CA THR A 132 17.90 19.14 29.36
C THR A 132 17.74 19.47 27.88
N THR A 133 16.73 20.24 27.50
CA THR A 133 16.33 20.45 26.11
C THR A 133 16.16 21.93 25.79
N LEU A 134 16.63 22.36 24.62
CA LEU A 134 16.41 23.70 24.08
C LEU A 134 15.97 23.60 22.61
N ILE A 135 14.98 24.39 22.22
CA ILE A 135 14.51 24.45 20.83
C ILE A 135 14.94 25.78 20.22
N LEU A 136 15.59 25.74 19.05
CA LEU A 136 15.89 26.91 18.23
C LEU A 136 15.04 26.86 16.95
N PRO A 137 13.94 27.63 16.87
CA PRO A 137 13.12 27.71 15.67
C PRO A 137 13.83 28.51 14.56
N ILE A 138 13.80 27.97 13.34
CA ILE A 138 14.22 28.65 12.11
C ILE A 138 13.11 28.47 11.08
N THR A 139 12.78 29.51 10.32
CA THR A 139 11.77 29.42 9.25
C THR A 139 12.46 29.49 7.90
N PHE A 140 12.05 28.63 6.97
CA PHE A 140 12.32 28.76 5.54
C PHE A 140 11.24 29.62 4.89
N LYS A 141 11.52 30.22 3.73
CA LYS A 141 10.55 31.01 2.96
C LYS A 141 9.37 30.13 2.51
N LYS A 142 8.19 30.75 2.31
CA LYS A 142 6.96 30.04 1.93
C LYS A 142 7.04 29.35 0.57
N ASP A 143 7.85 29.88 -0.33
CA ASP A 143 8.08 29.42 -1.70
C ASP A 143 9.37 28.59 -1.85
N ALA A 144 10.07 28.30 -0.75
CA ALA A 144 11.25 27.46 -0.75
C ALA A 144 10.89 26.06 -1.27
N ASP A 145 11.59 25.62 -2.32
CA ASP A 145 11.42 24.25 -2.80
C ASP A 145 12.11 23.23 -1.87
N LYS A 146 11.83 21.96 -2.11
CA LYS A 146 12.31 20.87 -1.25
C LYS A 146 13.83 20.68 -1.30
N GLU A 147 14.45 20.98 -2.43
CA GLU A 147 15.90 20.81 -2.61
C GLU A 147 16.64 21.87 -1.79
N HIS A 148 16.23 23.13 -1.88
CA HIS A 148 16.81 24.21 -1.08
C HIS A 148 16.58 24.01 0.43
N ILE A 149 15.40 23.51 0.85
CA ILE A 149 15.17 23.17 2.27
C ILE A 149 16.11 22.04 2.72
N ALA A 150 16.28 21.00 1.90
CA ALA A 150 17.16 19.88 2.22
C ALA A 150 18.63 20.31 2.33
N ASP A 151 19.10 21.13 1.39
CA ASP A 151 20.45 21.69 1.38
C ASP A 151 20.66 22.64 2.56
N GLY A 152 19.65 23.44 2.92
CA GLY A 152 19.65 24.27 4.11
C GLY A 152 19.81 23.45 5.40
N ILE A 153 19.09 22.34 5.53
CA ILE A 153 19.21 21.41 6.67
C ILE A 153 20.59 20.75 6.72
N LEU A 154 21.17 20.35 5.59
CA LEU A 154 22.54 19.84 5.54
C LEU A 154 23.54 20.92 6.00
N THR A 155 23.37 22.15 5.52
CA THR A 155 24.21 23.28 5.91
C THR A 155 24.09 23.59 7.41
N PHE A 156 22.90 23.48 8.01
CA PHE A 156 22.73 23.62 9.46
C PHE A 156 23.58 22.58 10.22
N LYS A 157 23.56 21.32 9.78
CA LYS A 157 24.35 20.24 10.38
C LYS A 157 25.84 20.49 10.21
N GLU A 158 26.29 20.91 9.03
CA GLU A 158 27.70 21.22 8.74
C GLU A 158 28.22 22.38 9.58
N LYS A 159 27.47 23.48 9.70
CA LYS A 159 27.81 24.61 10.57
C LYS A 159 27.84 24.23 12.05
N ALA A 160 26.97 23.32 12.48
CA ALA A 160 27.01 22.82 13.86
C ALA A 160 28.27 21.96 14.08
N ALA A 161 28.65 21.15 13.09
CA ALA A 161 29.86 20.33 13.17
C ALA A 161 31.16 21.15 13.20
N SER A 162 31.17 22.39 12.68
CA SER A 162 32.35 23.26 12.68
C SER A 162 32.46 24.14 13.94
N ILE A 163 31.34 24.52 14.56
CA ILE A 163 31.32 25.41 15.73
C ILE A 163 31.53 24.66 17.05
N PHE A 164 31.01 23.44 17.14
CA PHE A 164 31.02 22.67 18.38
C PHE A 164 32.27 21.77 18.46
N PRO A 165 32.92 21.64 19.63
CA PRO A 165 34.13 20.81 19.80
C PRO A 165 33.92 19.34 19.45
N GLU A 166 32.76 18.80 19.81
CA GLU A 166 32.28 17.49 19.41
C GLU A 166 31.10 17.66 18.47
N ASN A 167 31.00 16.83 17.43
CA ASN A 167 29.97 16.98 16.42
C ASN A 167 28.59 16.58 16.97
N PRO A 168 27.67 17.53 17.20
CA PRO A 168 26.41 17.24 17.90
C PRO A 168 25.44 16.41 17.05
N ASN A 169 25.67 16.34 15.73
CA ASN A 169 24.87 15.52 14.83
C ASN A 169 25.17 14.02 14.97
N LYS A 170 26.36 13.65 15.47
CA LYS A 170 26.80 12.25 15.62
C LYS A 170 26.51 11.66 17.01
N ALA A 171 26.23 12.51 17.99
CA ALA A 171 25.80 12.07 19.31
C ALA A 171 24.52 11.22 19.21
N LYS A 172 24.36 10.30 20.15
CA LYS A 172 23.15 9.48 20.33
C LYS A 172 22.48 9.87 21.64
N MET A 173 21.17 9.68 21.74
CA MET A 173 20.42 9.86 23.00
C MET A 173 21.04 9.18 24.24
N GLY A 174 21.78 8.08 24.06
CA GLY A 174 22.45 7.35 25.14
C GLY A 174 23.77 7.96 25.62
N ASP A 175 24.33 8.93 24.89
CA ASP A 175 25.61 9.56 25.22
C ASP A 175 25.36 10.65 26.27
N LYS A 176 25.72 10.38 27.53
CA LYS A 176 25.25 11.19 28.65
C LYS A 176 25.79 12.63 28.65
N ASP A 177 27.06 12.79 28.31
CA ASP A 177 27.80 14.05 28.43
C ASP A 177 27.88 14.86 27.11
N GLN A 178 27.35 14.32 26.01
CA GLN A 178 27.44 14.94 24.69
C GLN A 178 26.18 15.75 24.36
N LEU A 179 26.37 16.91 23.72
CA LEU A 179 25.27 17.71 23.21
C LEU A 179 24.77 17.11 21.90
N LEU A 180 23.49 16.74 21.86
CA LEU A 180 22.80 16.19 20.71
C LEU A 180 22.08 17.29 19.93
N LEU A 181 22.22 17.29 18.60
CA LEU A 181 21.41 18.10 17.70
C LEU A 181 20.52 17.21 16.83
N ARG A 182 19.22 17.47 16.85
CA ARG A 182 18.23 16.89 15.91
C ARG A 182 17.38 17.99 15.30
N ILE A 183 17.16 17.90 14.00
CA ILE A 183 16.36 18.88 13.26
C ILE A 183 15.01 18.24 12.96
N THR A 184 13.95 18.83 13.50
CA THR A 184 12.57 18.35 13.33
C THR A 184 11.66 19.47 12.81
N GLY A 185 10.35 19.35 12.99
CA GLY A 185 9.34 20.21 12.38
C GLY A 185 9.06 19.83 10.92
N PRO A 186 8.11 20.52 10.26
CA PRO A 186 7.71 20.23 8.89
C PRO A 186 8.88 20.17 7.89
N ALA A 187 9.88 21.05 8.03
CA ALA A 187 11.07 21.03 7.19
C ALA A 187 11.93 19.77 7.45
N GLY A 188 12.27 19.49 8.72
CA GLY A 188 13.09 18.33 9.09
C GLY A 188 12.46 17.00 8.70
N VAL A 189 11.17 16.83 9.00
CA VAL A 189 10.42 15.60 8.69
C VAL A 189 10.31 15.39 7.19
N SER A 190 10.01 16.43 6.40
CA SER A 190 9.86 16.30 4.95
C SER A 190 11.18 16.00 4.23
N THR A 191 12.30 16.60 4.67
CA THR A 191 13.63 16.31 4.13
C THR A 191 14.06 14.88 4.44
N ASP A 192 13.96 14.44 5.70
CA ASP A 192 14.31 13.07 6.08
C ASP A 192 13.38 12.05 5.37
N ALA A 193 12.08 12.35 5.23
CA ALA A 193 11.15 11.50 4.48
C ALA A 193 11.57 11.34 3.01
N THR A 194 11.93 12.45 2.35
CA THR A 194 12.40 12.44 0.96
C THR A 194 13.69 11.64 0.80
N ALA A 195 14.62 11.75 1.76
CA ALA A 195 15.85 10.97 1.78
C ALA A 195 15.59 9.46 1.95
N LEU A 196 14.66 9.07 2.84
CA LEU A 196 14.30 7.67 3.07
C LEU A 196 13.68 7.01 1.83
N PHE A 197 12.80 7.72 1.11
CA PHE A 197 12.17 7.20 -0.11
C PHE A 197 13.14 7.13 -1.29
N SER A 198 13.96 8.16 -1.52
CA SER A 198 14.90 8.19 -2.65
C SER A 198 15.96 7.09 -2.61
N GLN A 199 16.47 6.76 -1.42
CA GLN A 199 17.37 5.60 -1.22
C GLN A 199 16.63 4.26 -1.36
N GLY A 200 15.34 4.23 -1.03
CA GLY A 200 14.48 3.05 -1.10
C GLY A 200 14.05 2.64 -2.52
N ASP A 201 13.80 3.59 -3.42
CA ASP A 201 13.22 3.34 -4.74
C ASP A 201 14.03 2.34 -5.59
N LEU A 202 15.36 2.52 -5.69
CA LEU A 202 16.24 1.59 -6.44
C LEU A 202 16.37 0.23 -5.75
N SER A 203 16.52 0.25 -4.43
CA SER A 203 16.65 -0.95 -3.61
C SER A 203 15.40 -1.83 -3.73
N LEU A 204 14.21 -1.21 -3.74
CA LEU A 204 12.93 -1.89 -3.96
C LEU A 204 12.83 -2.48 -5.36
N LEU A 205 13.18 -1.73 -6.40
CA LEU A 205 13.09 -2.23 -7.77
C LEU A 205 14.01 -3.44 -7.97
N PHE A 206 15.29 -3.33 -7.62
CA PHE A 206 16.24 -4.42 -7.75
C PHE A 206 15.92 -5.59 -6.81
N GLY A 207 15.50 -5.30 -5.58
CA GLY A 207 15.05 -6.31 -4.62
C GLY A 207 13.85 -7.11 -5.13
N THR A 208 12.85 -6.42 -5.70
CA THR A 208 11.65 -7.03 -6.29
C THR A 208 12.01 -7.90 -7.49
N VAL A 209 12.84 -7.39 -8.40
CA VAL A 209 13.29 -8.17 -9.57
C VAL A 209 14.10 -9.39 -9.13
N ALA A 210 14.99 -9.24 -8.15
CA ALA A 210 15.82 -10.32 -7.64
C ALA A 210 15.00 -11.41 -6.95
N ILE A 211 14.06 -11.06 -6.05
CA ILE A 211 13.23 -12.05 -5.36
C ILE A 211 12.32 -12.79 -6.35
N VAL A 212 11.71 -12.08 -7.30
CA VAL A 212 10.90 -12.69 -8.36
C VAL A 212 11.75 -13.61 -9.22
N LEU A 213 12.95 -13.19 -9.62
CA LEU A 213 13.89 -14.02 -10.39
C LEU A 213 14.24 -15.30 -9.63
N VAL A 214 14.61 -15.20 -8.35
CA VAL A 214 14.95 -16.35 -7.51
C VAL A 214 13.75 -17.30 -7.39
N LEU A 215 12.56 -16.78 -7.09
CA LEU A 215 11.35 -17.61 -6.99
C LEU A 215 11.01 -18.29 -8.32
N LEU A 216 11.08 -17.57 -9.45
CA LEU A 216 10.86 -18.13 -10.78
C LEU A 216 11.90 -19.22 -11.13
N LEU A 217 13.17 -19.01 -10.79
CA LEU A 217 14.24 -20.00 -10.96
C LEU A 217 13.97 -21.25 -10.13
N LEU A 218 13.55 -21.11 -8.88
CA LEU A 218 13.22 -22.24 -8.00
C LEU A 218 12.00 -23.02 -8.49
N ILE A 219 10.95 -22.31 -8.93
CA ILE A 219 9.69 -22.88 -9.39
C ILE A 219 9.87 -23.63 -10.71
N TYR A 220 10.48 -22.99 -11.71
CA TYR A 220 10.55 -23.56 -13.07
C TYR A 220 11.84 -24.31 -13.37
N ARG A 221 12.90 -24.08 -12.58
CA ARG A 221 14.24 -24.64 -12.83
C ARG A 221 14.73 -24.34 -14.25
N SER A 222 14.34 -23.18 -14.79
CA SER A 222 14.66 -22.75 -16.15
C SER A 222 15.00 -21.26 -16.17
N PRO A 223 16.29 -20.89 -16.39
CA PRO A 223 16.72 -19.49 -16.40
C PRO A 223 16.06 -18.65 -17.50
N ILE A 224 15.93 -19.22 -18.70
CA ILE A 224 15.31 -18.51 -19.83
C ILE A 224 13.85 -18.21 -19.54
N LEU A 225 13.12 -19.18 -18.96
CA LEU A 225 11.71 -18.99 -18.61
C LEU A 225 11.53 -17.92 -17.53
N ALA A 226 12.43 -17.84 -16.55
CA ALA A 226 12.37 -16.85 -15.49
C ALA A 226 12.57 -15.41 -16.00
N LEU A 227 13.40 -15.23 -17.03
CA LEU A 227 13.65 -13.91 -17.62
C LEU A 227 12.48 -13.41 -18.48
N ILE A 228 11.66 -14.30 -19.07
CA ILE A 228 10.59 -13.88 -19.99
C ILE A 228 9.52 -13.01 -19.30
N PRO A 229 8.92 -13.42 -18.16
CA PRO A 229 7.99 -12.57 -17.40
C PRO A 229 8.64 -11.26 -16.96
N LEU A 230 9.87 -11.30 -16.47
CA LEU A 230 10.59 -10.10 -16.01
C LEU A 230 10.83 -9.09 -17.13
N LEU A 231 11.25 -9.56 -18.31
CA LEU A 231 11.40 -8.70 -19.49
C LEU A 231 10.06 -8.13 -19.95
N GLY A 232 9.00 -8.95 -19.95
CA GLY A 232 7.67 -8.49 -20.33
C GLY A 232 7.12 -7.43 -19.39
N VAL A 233 7.27 -7.64 -18.07
CA VAL A 233 6.91 -6.66 -17.04
C VAL A 233 7.76 -5.39 -17.18
N GLY A 234 9.07 -5.51 -17.39
CA GLY A 234 9.95 -4.34 -17.57
C GLY A 234 9.60 -3.49 -18.78
N ILE A 235 9.29 -4.13 -19.92
CA ILE A 235 8.81 -3.42 -21.13
C ILE A 235 7.43 -2.77 -20.86
N ALA A 236 6.53 -3.46 -20.16
CA ALA A 236 5.23 -2.90 -19.78
C ALA A 236 5.40 -1.69 -18.83
N TYR A 237 6.30 -1.76 -17.85
CA TYR A 237 6.64 -0.65 -16.97
C TYR A 237 7.17 0.56 -17.74
N GLY A 238 7.99 0.32 -18.76
CA GLY A 238 8.46 1.35 -19.69
C GLY A 238 7.33 2.04 -20.48
N VAL A 239 6.15 1.41 -20.61
CA VAL A 239 4.96 2.06 -21.19
C VAL A 239 4.10 2.72 -20.11
N ILE A 240 3.96 2.07 -18.95
CA ILE A 240 3.13 2.55 -17.83
C ILE A 240 3.67 3.86 -17.25
N SER A 241 4.97 3.92 -16.92
CA SER A 241 5.56 5.06 -16.21
C SER A 241 5.42 6.38 -16.97
N PRO A 242 5.72 6.47 -18.29
CA PRO A 242 5.52 7.72 -19.03
C PRO A 242 4.05 8.10 -19.21
N ILE A 243 3.13 7.13 -19.34
CA ILE A 243 1.69 7.43 -19.43
C ILE A 243 1.23 8.06 -18.11
N LEU A 244 1.59 7.47 -16.97
CA LEU A 244 1.25 8.02 -15.66
C LEU A 244 1.88 9.41 -15.44
N GLY A 245 3.14 9.60 -15.82
CA GLY A 245 3.78 10.91 -15.76
C GLY A 245 3.08 11.94 -16.65
N GLY A 246 2.64 11.55 -17.86
CA GLY A 246 1.85 12.40 -18.75
C GLY A 246 0.49 12.80 -18.16
N ILE A 247 -0.23 11.86 -17.53
CA ILE A 247 -1.50 12.11 -16.85
C ILE A 247 -1.30 13.04 -15.63
N ALA A 248 -0.24 12.84 -14.85
CA ALA A 248 0.09 13.71 -13.72
C ALA A 248 0.49 15.11 -14.19
N LYS A 249 1.28 15.23 -15.25
CA LYS A 249 1.63 16.53 -15.85
C LYS A 249 0.40 17.29 -16.36
N ALA A 250 -0.62 16.57 -16.83
CA ALA A 250 -1.90 17.15 -17.22
C ALA A 250 -2.77 17.61 -16.02
N GLY A 251 -2.34 17.33 -14.79
CA GLY A 251 -3.07 17.68 -13.56
C GLY A 251 -4.28 16.79 -13.27
N TRP A 252 -4.39 15.63 -13.91
CA TRP A 252 -5.54 14.73 -13.72
C TRP A 252 -5.37 13.81 -12.50
N ILE A 253 -4.12 13.52 -12.12
CA ILE A 253 -3.79 12.69 -10.96
C ILE A 253 -2.61 13.29 -10.20
N GLU A 254 -2.60 13.06 -8.89
CA GLU A 254 -1.43 13.23 -8.05
C GLU A 254 -0.87 11.86 -7.67
N MET A 255 0.44 11.75 -7.53
CA MET A 255 1.12 10.52 -7.14
C MET A 255 2.22 10.84 -6.13
N ASP A 256 2.44 9.98 -5.15
CA ASP A 256 3.58 10.06 -4.24
C ASP A 256 4.49 8.82 -4.36
N SER A 257 5.64 8.87 -3.69
CA SER A 257 6.58 7.75 -3.64
C SER A 257 5.95 6.49 -3.05
N GLN A 258 5.01 6.62 -2.12
CA GLN A 258 4.30 5.49 -1.53
C GLN A 258 3.46 4.75 -2.58
N ALA A 259 2.65 5.47 -3.36
CA ALA A 259 1.84 4.91 -4.43
C ALA A 259 2.74 4.20 -5.46
N LEU A 260 3.78 4.87 -5.96
CA LEU A 260 4.65 4.30 -7.00
C LEU A 260 5.43 3.06 -6.52
N SER A 261 5.82 3.02 -5.24
CA SER A 261 6.46 1.84 -4.64
C SER A 261 5.53 0.63 -4.63
N ILE A 262 4.30 0.81 -4.12
CA ILE A 262 3.29 -0.26 -4.07
C ILE A 262 2.89 -0.69 -5.49
N MET A 263 2.70 0.27 -6.41
CA MET A 263 2.40 0.01 -7.81
C MET A 263 3.46 -0.87 -8.46
N THR A 264 4.74 -0.57 -8.24
CA THR A 264 5.86 -1.32 -8.83
C THR A 264 5.86 -2.75 -8.31
N VAL A 265 5.72 -2.95 -7.00
CA VAL A 265 5.64 -4.28 -6.40
C VAL A 265 4.45 -5.07 -6.93
N LEU A 266 3.27 -4.44 -6.97
CA LEU A 266 2.05 -5.01 -7.54
C LEU A 266 2.25 -5.43 -9.01
N LEU A 267 2.86 -4.56 -9.82
CA LEU A 267 3.08 -4.80 -11.24
C LEU A 267 3.98 -6.01 -11.48
N PHE A 268 5.07 -6.17 -10.72
CA PHE A 268 5.93 -7.34 -10.82
C PHE A 268 5.24 -8.60 -10.28
N GLY A 269 4.55 -8.52 -9.14
CA GLY A 269 3.82 -9.64 -8.56
C GLY A 269 2.70 -10.15 -9.45
N ALA A 270 1.67 -9.33 -9.64
CA ALA A 270 0.49 -9.68 -10.44
C ALA A 270 0.84 -9.87 -11.92
N GLY A 271 1.77 -9.08 -12.45
CA GLY A 271 2.20 -9.21 -13.84
C GLY A 271 2.89 -10.54 -14.13
N THR A 272 3.78 -10.99 -13.23
CA THR A 272 4.39 -12.31 -13.41
C THR A 272 3.37 -13.43 -13.28
N ASP A 273 2.41 -13.32 -12.37
CA ASP A 273 1.33 -14.31 -12.22
C ASP A 273 0.54 -14.54 -13.52
N TYR A 274 0.07 -13.47 -14.18
CA TYR A 274 -0.63 -13.60 -15.47
C TYR A 274 0.20 -14.34 -16.52
N CYS A 275 1.54 -14.20 -16.47
CA CYS A 275 2.44 -14.95 -17.33
C CYS A 275 2.49 -16.44 -16.96
N LEU A 276 2.51 -16.79 -15.67
CA LEU A 276 2.62 -18.19 -15.21
C LEU A 276 1.48 -19.05 -15.74
N PHE A 277 0.26 -18.51 -15.74
CA PHE A 277 -0.91 -19.25 -16.21
C PHE A 277 -0.79 -19.59 -17.71
N LEU A 278 -0.42 -18.61 -18.53
CA LEU A 278 -0.18 -18.82 -19.96
C LEU A 278 1.00 -19.78 -20.19
N ILE A 279 2.09 -19.63 -19.43
CA ILE A 279 3.28 -20.49 -19.50
C ILE A 279 2.93 -21.94 -19.17
N SER A 280 2.14 -22.17 -18.12
CA SER A 280 1.71 -23.51 -17.71
C SER A 280 0.87 -24.19 -18.80
N ARG A 281 -0.06 -23.44 -19.40
CA ARG A 281 -0.86 -23.91 -20.54
C ARG A 281 0.00 -24.17 -21.78
N PHE A 282 0.96 -23.30 -22.06
CA PHE A 282 1.90 -23.48 -23.17
C PHE A 282 2.78 -24.72 -22.98
N ARG A 283 3.31 -24.93 -21.78
CA ARG A 283 4.09 -26.12 -21.42
C ARG A 283 3.28 -27.40 -21.63
N SER A 284 2.02 -27.40 -21.18
CA SER A 284 1.12 -28.55 -21.30
C SER A 284 0.85 -28.87 -22.78
N ASN A 285 0.48 -27.85 -23.58
CA ASN A 285 0.23 -28.04 -25.01
C ASN A 285 1.50 -28.46 -25.79
N LEU A 286 2.70 -28.08 -25.36
CA LEU A 286 3.96 -28.53 -25.99
C LEU A 286 4.25 -30.02 -25.77
N LEU A 287 3.62 -30.68 -24.78
CA LEU A 287 3.73 -32.13 -24.58
C LEU A 287 2.90 -32.94 -25.59
N GLU A 288 1.86 -32.32 -26.16
CA GLU A 288 0.95 -32.97 -27.10
C GLU A 288 1.22 -32.52 -28.55
N GLU A 289 1.51 -31.24 -28.75
CA GLU A 289 1.68 -30.63 -30.07
C GLU A 289 3.14 -30.50 -30.48
N ASN A 290 3.49 -30.98 -31.67
CA ASN A 290 4.85 -30.86 -32.22
C ASN A 290 5.20 -29.40 -32.57
N ASN A 291 4.26 -28.66 -33.18
CA ASN A 291 4.49 -27.30 -33.66
C ASN A 291 4.29 -26.26 -32.54
N LYS A 292 5.36 -25.55 -32.18
CA LYS A 292 5.34 -24.51 -31.13
C LYS A 292 4.31 -23.39 -31.36
N LEU A 293 4.06 -23.01 -32.61
CA LEU A 293 3.10 -21.93 -32.91
C LEU A 293 1.66 -22.42 -32.78
N THR A 294 1.39 -23.69 -33.11
CA THR A 294 0.07 -24.30 -32.89
C THR A 294 -0.20 -24.45 -31.40
N ALA A 295 0.79 -24.95 -30.64
CA ALA A 295 0.72 -25.05 -29.19
C ALA A 295 0.41 -23.70 -28.52
N MET A 296 1.06 -22.60 -28.96
CA MET A 296 0.77 -21.27 -28.42
C MET A 296 -0.66 -20.81 -28.71
N LYS A 297 -1.16 -21.01 -29.94
CA LYS A 297 -2.54 -20.64 -30.29
C LYS A 297 -3.59 -21.40 -29.48
N LEU A 298 -3.36 -22.68 -29.23
CA LEU A 298 -4.22 -23.49 -28.36
C LEU A 298 -4.17 -22.99 -26.91
N SER A 299 -2.98 -22.59 -26.46
CA SER A 299 -2.77 -22.02 -25.11
C SER A 299 -3.51 -20.69 -24.94
N LEU A 300 -3.36 -19.78 -25.90
CA LEU A 300 -4.09 -18.51 -25.94
C LEU A 300 -5.60 -18.74 -25.94
N LYS A 301 -6.12 -19.61 -26.81
CA LYS A 301 -7.55 -19.94 -26.84
C LYS A 301 -8.06 -20.50 -25.51
N GLY A 302 -7.24 -21.26 -24.79
CA GLY A 302 -7.59 -21.86 -23.51
C GLY A 302 -7.44 -20.95 -22.30
N ALA A 303 -6.57 -19.93 -22.39
CA ALA A 303 -6.16 -19.11 -21.24
C ALA A 303 -6.62 -17.65 -21.31
N SER A 304 -6.72 -17.05 -22.51
CA SER A 304 -6.86 -15.60 -22.66
C SER A 304 -8.14 -15.04 -22.03
N GLY A 305 -9.26 -15.76 -22.16
CA GLY A 305 -10.52 -15.33 -21.55
C GLY A 305 -10.49 -15.33 -20.03
N ALA A 306 -9.76 -16.28 -19.44
CA ALA A 306 -9.64 -16.38 -17.99
C ALA A 306 -8.65 -15.34 -17.44
N ILE A 307 -7.52 -15.11 -18.11
CA ILE A 307 -6.58 -14.02 -17.78
C ILE A 307 -7.26 -12.65 -17.90
N ALA A 308 -8.02 -12.41 -18.98
CA ALA A 308 -8.70 -11.13 -19.18
C ALA A 308 -9.77 -10.86 -18.11
N MET A 309 -10.55 -11.88 -17.73
CA MET A 309 -11.55 -11.74 -16.67
C MET A 309 -10.91 -11.47 -15.31
N SER A 310 -9.81 -12.15 -15.01
CA SER A 310 -9.08 -11.96 -13.74
C SER A 310 -8.49 -10.55 -13.68
N GLY A 311 -7.73 -10.15 -14.71
CA GLY A 311 -7.18 -8.80 -14.80
C GLY A 311 -8.24 -7.68 -14.75
N LEU A 312 -9.38 -7.84 -15.43
CA LEU A 312 -10.48 -6.86 -15.35
C LEU A 312 -11.12 -6.78 -13.96
N THR A 313 -11.21 -7.90 -13.24
CA THR A 313 -11.73 -7.92 -11.86
C THR A 313 -10.85 -7.08 -10.95
N VAL A 314 -9.53 -7.23 -11.07
CA VAL A 314 -8.55 -6.43 -10.33
C VAL A 314 -8.64 -4.96 -10.73
N VAL A 315 -8.71 -4.65 -12.03
CA VAL A 315 -8.85 -3.27 -12.52
C VAL A 315 -10.09 -2.59 -11.96
N PHE A 316 -11.26 -3.23 -12.03
CA PHE A 316 -12.50 -2.65 -11.52
C PHE A 316 -12.47 -2.47 -10.00
N SER A 317 -11.91 -3.44 -9.27
CA SER A 317 -11.79 -3.36 -7.81
C SER A 317 -10.88 -2.19 -7.37
N LEU A 318 -9.77 -1.98 -8.08
CA LEU A 318 -8.86 -0.86 -7.83
C LEU A 318 -9.47 0.50 -8.25
N LEU A 319 -10.29 0.54 -9.29
CA LEU A 319 -11.01 1.75 -9.70
C LEU A 319 -12.05 2.20 -8.67
N VAL A 320 -12.56 1.32 -7.80
CA VAL A 320 -13.45 1.71 -6.69
C VAL A 320 -12.75 2.68 -5.74
N LEU A 321 -11.41 2.63 -5.64
CA LEU A 321 -10.65 3.57 -4.84
C LEU A 321 -10.80 5.03 -5.32
N LEU A 322 -11.32 5.29 -6.53
CA LEU A 322 -11.68 6.65 -6.96
C LEU A 322 -12.83 7.25 -6.14
N LEU A 323 -13.59 6.43 -5.40
CA LEU A 323 -14.66 6.89 -4.53
C LEU A 323 -14.17 7.33 -3.15
N SER A 324 -12.88 7.18 -2.84
CA SER A 324 -12.34 7.59 -1.53
C SER A 324 -12.19 9.11 -1.46
N GLU A 325 -12.61 9.69 -0.36
CA GLU A 325 -12.35 11.09 -0.02
C GLU A 325 -10.94 11.29 0.53
N TYR A 326 -10.35 10.27 1.17
CA TYR A 326 -8.98 10.38 1.68
C TYR A 326 -7.96 10.29 0.54
N GLY A 327 -7.20 11.37 0.35
CA GLY A 327 -6.29 11.55 -0.77
C GLY A 327 -5.23 10.45 -0.90
N ALA A 328 -4.75 9.85 0.20
CA ALA A 328 -3.78 8.76 0.12
C ALA A 328 -4.38 7.48 -0.50
N ILE A 329 -5.68 7.21 -0.28
CA ILE A 329 -6.38 6.09 -0.92
C ILE A 329 -6.65 6.41 -2.38
N HIS A 330 -7.15 7.62 -2.64
CA HIS A 330 -7.56 8.05 -3.97
C HIS A 330 -6.39 7.97 -4.97
N ARG A 331 -5.21 8.40 -4.53
CA ARG A 331 -3.98 8.41 -5.35
C ARG A 331 -3.50 7.03 -5.79
N PHE A 332 -3.99 5.95 -5.18
CA PHE A 332 -3.69 4.58 -5.61
C PHE A 332 -4.51 4.11 -6.81
N ALA A 333 -5.72 4.65 -6.97
CA ALA A 333 -6.72 4.09 -7.88
C ALA A 333 -6.19 3.98 -9.31
N ILE A 334 -5.78 5.10 -9.90
CA ILE A 334 -5.37 5.17 -11.31
C ILE A 334 -4.01 4.51 -11.56
N PRO A 335 -2.94 4.80 -10.78
CA PRO A 335 -1.66 4.12 -10.97
C PRO A 335 -1.78 2.60 -10.94
N PHE A 336 -2.57 2.05 -10.01
CA PHE A 336 -2.66 0.59 -9.86
C PHE A 336 -3.56 -0.02 -10.92
N SER A 337 -4.75 0.56 -11.16
CA SER A 337 -5.68 0.04 -12.16
C SER A 337 -5.09 0.10 -13.57
N LEU A 338 -4.41 1.20 -13.93
CA LEU A 338 -3.77 1.36 -15.24
C LEU A 338 -2.60 0.39 -15.40
N SER A 339 -1.79 0.20 -14.36
CA SER A 339 -0.68 -0.75 -14.37
C SER A 339 -1.16 -2.16 -14.64
N ILE A 340 -2.20 -2.61 -13.92
CA ILE A 340 -2.79 -3.94 -14.13
C ILE A 340 -3.42 -4.05 -15.53
N LEU A 341 -4.10 -3.02 -16.01
CA LEU A 341 -4.73 -3.02 -17.34
C LEU A 341 -3.69 -3.17 -18.46
N ILE A 342 -2.61 -2.37 -18.42
CA ILE A 342 -1.53 -2.44 -19.41
C ILE A 342 -0.78 -3.77 -19.28
N MET A 343 -0.55 -4.25 -18.06
CA MET A 343 0.11 -5.54 -17.84
C MET A 343 -0.74 -6.72 -18.31
N MET A 344 -2.06 -6.67 -18.12
CA MET A 344 -2.99 -7.64 -18.69
C MET A 344 -2.88 -7.65 -20.22
N ALA A 345 -2.86 -6.48 -20.87
CA ALA A 345 -2.65 -6.36 -22.30
C ALA A 345 -1.29 -6.94 -22.75
N ALA A 346 -0.22 -6.67 -22.01
CA ALA A 346 1.11 -7.22 -22.26
C ALA A 346 1.15 -8.75 -22.08
N SER A 347 0.51 -9.29 -21.05
CA SER A 347 0.42 -10.73 -20.79
C SER A 347 -0.31 -11.50 -21.91
N LEU A 348 -1.25 -10.83 -22.58
CA LEU A 348 -2.04 -11.38 -23.68
C LEU A 348 -1.38 -11.16 -25.05
N THR A 349 -0.41 -10.26 -25.16
CA THR A 349 0.22 -9.90 -26.45
C THR A 349 1.74 -10.14 -26.43
N LEU A 350 2.48 -9.36 -25.66
CA LEU A 350 3.93 -9.36 -25.57
C LEU A 350 4.49 -10.70 -25.09
N ILE A 351 3.96 -11.25 -23.99
CA ILE A 351 4.43 -12.52 -23.42
C ILE A 351 4.28 -13.70 -24.39
N PRO A 352 3.10 -13.94 -25.00
CA PRO A 352 2.94 -14.98 -26.00
C PRO A 352 3.84 -14.75 -27.23
N ALA A 353 4.14 -13.51 -27.60
CA ALA A 353 5.09 -13.22 -28.66
C ALA A 353 6.53 -13.64 -28.27
N LEU A 354 7.00 -13.26 -27.08
CA LEU A 354 8.31 -13.64 -26.55
C LEU A 354 8.46 -15.17 -26.45
N LEU A 355 7.48 -15.85 -25.87
CA LEU A 355 7.43 -17.31 -25.78
C LEU A 355 7.38 -17.98 -27.16
N SER A 356 6.73 -17.36 -28.15
CA SER A 356 6.67 -17.90 -29.52
C SER A 356 7.98 -17.73 -30.29
N ILE A 357 8.74 -16.66 -30.01
CA ILE A 357 10.07 -16.42 -30.59
C ILE A 357 10.99 -17.55 -30.13
N ILE A 358 11.16 -17.69 -28.81
CA ILE A 358 12.07 -18.66 -28.19
C ILE A 358 11.54 -20.11 -28.35
N GLY A 359 10.26 -20.35 -28.06
CA GLY A 359 9.61 -21.66 -28.23
C GLY A 359 9.96 -22.67 -27.15
N ARG A 360 10.22 -23.94 -27.54
CA ARG A 360 10.57 -25.01 -26.58
C ARG A 360 11.85 -24.70 -25.79
N ALA A 361 12.76 -23.92 -26.37
CA ALA A 361 14.00 -23.50 -25.72
C ALA A 361 13.76 -22.66 -24.46
N SER A 362 12.58 -22.02 -24.32
CA SER A 362 12.21 -21.27 -23.12
C SER A 362 12.28 -22.13 -21.86
N PHE A 363 12.10 -23.45 -21.98
CA PHE A 363 12.08 -24.40 -20.87
C PHE A 363 13.43 -25.12 -20.68
N TYR A 364 14.52 -24.64 -21.27
CA TYR A 364 15.85 -25.22 -21.05
C TYR A 364 16.23 -25.15 -19.56
N PRO A 365 16.76 -26.23 -18.94
CA PRO A 365 17.19 -27.50 -19.54
C PRO A 365 16.09 -28.57 -19.67
N PHE A 366 14.98 -28.44 -18.94
CA PHE A 366 13.89 -29.42 -18.88
C PHE A 366 12.80 -29.16 -19.95
N MET A 367 13.19 -29.23 -21.22
CA MET A 367 12.31 -28.94 -22.35
C MET A 367 11.13 -29.93 -22.44
N PRO A 368 9.87 -29.46 -22.51
CA PRO A 368 8.73 -30.32 -22.79
C PRO A 368 8.84 -30.85 -24.22
N LEU A 369 8.86 -32.17 -24.35
CA LEU A 369 8.99 -32.90 -25.61
C LEU A 369 7.78 -33.82 -25.75
N THR A 370 7.19 -33.87 -26.94
CA THR A 370 6.15 -34.83 -27.27
C THR A 370 6.70 -36.24 -27.24
N ARG A 371 5.82 -37.24 -27.09
CA ARG A 371 6.21 -38.65 -27.06
C ARG A 371 7.03 -39.06 -28.28
N SER A 372 6.61 -38.63 -29.48
CA SER A 372 7.35 -38.87 -30.73
C SER A 372 8.75 -38.25 -30.72
N MET A 373 8.92 -37.05 -30.16
CA MET A 373 10.23 -36.40 -30.03
C MET A 373 11.10 -37.04 -28.95
N GLN A 374 10.49 -37.54 -27.86
CA GLN A 374 11.21 -38.30 -26.83
C GLN A 374 11.72 -39.62 -27.41
N GLU A 375 10.91 -40.32 -28.20
CA GLU A 375 11.30 -41.53 -28.95
C GLU A 375 12.43 -41.26 -29.93
N GLU A 376 12.35 -40.19 -30.73
CA GLU A 376 13.41 -39.83 -31.66
C GLU A 376 14.72 -39.46 -30.94
N ARG A 377 14.64 -38.76 -29.80
CA ARG A 377 15.80 -38.37 -28.98
C ARG A 377 16.42 -39.56 -28.25
N ALA A 378 15.59 -40.49 -27.77
CA ALA A 378 16.01 -41.72 -27.14
C ALA A 378 16.73 -42.63 -28.15
N LYS A 379 16.18 -42.77 -29.36
CA LYS A 379 16.82 -43.45 -30.50
C LYS A 379 18.17 -42.81 -30.87
N LYS A 380 18.22 -41.49 -31.03
CA LYS A 380 19.46 -40.74 -31.34
C LYS A 380 20.55 -40.85 -30.26
N LYS A 381 20.17 -41.10 -29.00
CA LYS A 381 21.11 -41.23 -27.87
C LYS A 381 21.36 -42.68 -27.44
N GLY A 382 20.80 -43.67 -28.14
CA GLY A 382 20.90 -45.08 -27.78
C GLY A 382 20.34 -45.41 -26.38
N LYS A 383 19.36 -44.64 -25.88
CA LYS A 383 18.77 -44.85 -24.55
C LYS A 383 17.36 -45.42 -24.67
N THR A 384 16.94 -46.22 -23.69
CA THR A 384 15.55 -46.70 -23.57
C THR A 384 14.61 -45.55 -23.20
N LEU A 385 13.34 -45.66 -23.58
CA LEU A 385 12.33 -44.66 -23.21
C LEU A 385 12.22 -44.62 -21.68
N PRO A 386 12.34 -43.45 -21.03
CA PRO A 386 12.03 -43.36 -19.61
C PRO A 386 10.57 -43.76 -19.37
N PRO A 387 10.28 -44.62 -18.38
CA PRO A 387 8.91 -45.03 -18.07
C PRO A 387 8.07 -43.81 -17.68
N GLN A 388 6.78 -43.86 -18.00
CA GLN A 388 5.83 -42.79 -17.69
C GLN A 388 5.74 -42.64 -16.17
N ASN A 389 6.39 -41.61 -15.63
CA ASN A 389 6.43 -41.40 -14.18
C ASN A 389 5.08 -40.81 -13.76
N ASN A 390 4.09 -41.68 -13.56
CA ASN A 390 2.79 -41.36 -12.96
C ASN A 390 2.91 -41.09 -11.45
N LYS A 391 3.99 -40.44 -11.01
CA LYS A 391 4.07 -39.98 -9.62
C LYS A 391 2.94 -39.00 -9.42
N GLU A 392 1.98 -39.39 -8.58
CA GLU A 392 0.86 -38.53 -8.20
C GLU A 392 1.42 -37.23 -7.64
N GLY A 393 1.26 -36.15 -8.40
CA GLY A 393 1.68 -34.82 -7.98
C GLY A 393 0.98 -34.40 -6.69
N PHE A 394 1.57 -33.42 -6.00
CA PHE A 394 1.03 -32.91 -4.73
C PHE A 394 -0.47 -32.57 -4.83
N GLY A 395 -0.89 -31.88 -5.90
CA GLY A 395 -2.30 -31.56 -6.13
C GLY A 395 -3.22 -32.78 -6.30
N ALA A 396 -2.72 -33.89 -6.86
CA ALA A 396 -3.51 -35.12 -6.99
C ALA A 396 -3.72 -35.81 -5.63
N ARG A 397 -2.72 -35.77 -4.74
CA ARG A 397 -2.84 -36.26 -3.36
C ARG A 397 -3.80 -35.39 -2.55
N LEU A 398 -3.68 -34.07 -2.70
CA LEU A 398 -4.57 -33.11 -2.06
C LEU A 398 -6.02 -33.32 -2.50
N GLY A 399 -6.26 -33.45 -3.81
CA GLY A 399 -7.57 -33.75 -4.37
C GLY A 399 -8.19 -35.04 -3.82
N LYS A 400 -7.38 -36.10 -3.61
CA LYS A 400 -7.86 -37.33 -2.95
C LYS A 400 -8.23 -37.09 -1.49
N LEU A 401 -7.42 -36.34 -0.75
CA LEU A 401 -7.65 -36.08 0.67
C LEU A 401 -8.94 -35.29 0.88
N ILE A 402 -9.16 -34.24 0.07
CA ILE A 402 -10.35 -33.39 0.08
C ILE A 402 -11.61 -34.22 -0.15
N VAL A 403 -11.60 -35.09 -1.16
CA VAL A 403 -12.76 -35.93 -1.47
C VAL A 403 -13.00 -36.97 -0.38
N LYS A 404 -11.95 -37.49 0.27
CA LYS A 404 -12.07 -38.52 1.31
C LYS A 404 -12.52 -37.97 2.67
N LYS A 405 -12.06 -36.78 3.06
CA LYS A 405 -12.27 -36.17 4.39
C LYS A 405 -12.70 -34.69 4.31
N PRO A 406 -13.80 -34.35 3.61
CA PRO A 406 -14.18 -32.96 3.40
C PRO A 406 -14.59 -32.22 4.68
N ILE A 407 -15.31 -32.88 5.60
CA ILE A 407 -15.78 -32.26 6.86
C ILE A 407 -14.60 -31.93 7.79
N GLU A 408 -13.71 -32.90 8.00
CA GLU A 408 -12.54 -32.73 8.88
C GLU A 408 -11.67 -31.56 8.41
N LEU A 409 -11.36 -31.51 7.11
CA LEU A 409 -10.56 -30.42 6.54
C LEU A 409 -11.26 -29.07 6.64
N MET A 410 -12.57 -29.02 6.39
CA MET A 410 -13.34 -27.79 6.52
C MET A 410 -13.31 -27.27 7.97
N VAL A 411 -13.56 -28.12 8.96
CA VAL A 411 -13.58 -27.73 10.38
C VAL A 411 -12.20 -27.28 10.86
N ILE A 412 -11.15 -28.04 10.55
CA ILE A 412 -9.76 -27.66 10.92
C ILE A 412 -9.40 -26.31 10.32
N THR A 413 -9.74 -26.10 9.04
CA THR A 413 -9.41 -24.86 8.34
C THR A 413 -10.22 -23.68 8.89
N LEU A 414 -11.52 -23.87 9.16
CA LEU A 414 -12.37 -22.84 9.76
C LEU A 414 -11.92 -22.46 11.16
N LEU A 415 -11.50 -23.43 11.99
CA LEU A 415 -10.97 -23.15 13.33
C LEU A 415 -9.65 -22.38 13.25
N PHE A 416 -8.73 -22.82 12.39
CA PHE A 416 -7.44 -22.15 12.19
C PHE A 416 -7.63 -20.70 11.75
N LEU A 417 -8.43 -20.47 10.71
CA LEU A 417 -8.72 -19.13 10.20
C LEU A 417 -9.53 -18.31 11.21
N GLY A 418 -10.53 -18.91 11.86
CA GLY A 418 -11.38 -18.26 12.85
C GLY A 418 -10.59 -17.74 14.06
N ILE A 419 -9.58 -18.48 14.53
CA ILE A 419 -8.68 -18.03 15.61
C ILE A 419 -7.94 -16.75 15.19
N PHE A 420 -7.36 -16.71 13.99
CA PHE A 420 -6.66 -15.50 13.54
C PHE A 420 -7.63 -14.37 13.23
N ALA A 421 -8.80 -14.65 12.64
CA ALA A 421 -9.83 -13.65 12.45
C ALA A 421 -10.27 -13.02 13.78
N PHE A 422 -10.31 -13.77 14.88
CA PHE A 422 -10.57 -13.20 16.20
C PHE A 422 -9.52 -12.16 16.62
N PHE A 423 -8.24 -12.41 16.34
CA PHE A 423 -7.16 -11.45 16.65
C PHE A 423 -7.26 -10.14 15.86
N SER A 424 -7.99 -10.10 14.73
CA SER A 424 -8.20 -8.83 14.01
C SER A 424 -9.02 -7.82 14.82
N SER A 425 -9.85 -8.29 15.77
CA SER A 425 -10.59 -7.42 16.69
C SER A 425 -9.71 -6.77 17.78
N LYS A 426 -8.47 -7.25 17.94
CA LYS A 426 -7.50 -6.75 18.93
C LYS A 426 -6.53 -5.73 18.35
N ILE A 427 -6.68 -5.37 17.07
CA ILE A 427 -5.79 -4.43 16.40
C ILE A 427 -5.96 -3.03 16.99
N VAL A 428 -4.83 -2.39 17.31
CA VAL A 428 -4.78 -0.99 17.70
C VAL A 428 -4.45 -0.16 16.47
N TYR A 429 -5.32 0.79 16.13
CA TYR A 429 -5.13 1.71 15.02
C TYR A 429 -4.55 3.04 15.50
N THR A 430 -3.63 3.62 14.73
CA THR A 430 -3.09 4.97 14.95
C THR A 430 -3.33 5.83 13.71
N TYR A 431 -3.38 7.14 13.92
CA TYR A 431 -3.45 8.17 12.87
C TYR A 431 -2.28 9.17 12.99
N ASP A 432 -1.34 8.88 13.89
CA ASP A 432 -0.08 9.60 13.99
C ASP A 432 0.78 9.32 12.76
N THR A 433 0.94 10.31 11.90
CA THR A 433 1.75 10.20 10.68
C THR A 433 3.22 9.97 10.99
N LEU A 434 3.74 10.53 12.08
CA LEU A 434 5.15 10.41 12.45
C LEU A 434 5.51 8.97 12.88
N SER A 435 4.55 8.24 13.44
CA SER A 435 4.72 6.81 13.77
C SER A 435 5.05 5.92 12.56
N SER A 436 4.76 6.39 11.33
CA SER A 436 5.01 5.71 10.06
C SER A 436 6.49 5.62 9.68
N PHE A 437 7.33 6.47 10.24
CA PHE A 437 8.76 6.51 9.94
C PHE A 437 9.59 5.66 10.91
N PRO A 438 10.84 5.27 10.60
CA PRO A 438 11.70 4.57 11.55
C PRO A 438 11.86 5.31 12.89
N LYS A 439 11.95 4.57 14.01
CA LYS A 439 12.18 5.15 15.35
C LYS A 439 13.53 5.88 15.46
N ASP A 440 14.50 5.53 14.62
CA ASP A 440 15.86 6.08 14.52
C ASP A 440 16.00 7.20 13.48
N MET A 441 14.91 7.61 12.82
CA MET A 441 14.92 8.78 11.94
C MET A 441 15.23 10.06 12.75
N PRO A 442 16.23 10.88 12.36
CA PRO A 442 16.68 12.03 13.14
C PRO A 442 15.57 13.04 13.49
N SER A 443 14.70 13.38 12.54
CA SER A 443 13.57 14.27 12.77
C SER A 443 12.50 13.68 13.70
N ARG A 444 12.29 12.36 13.69
CA ARG A 444 11.42 11.66 14.65
C ARG A 444 12.04 11.64 16.05
N GLU A 445 13.34 11.37 16.15
CA GLU A 445 14.09 11.45 17.43
C GLU A 445 14.01 12.86 18.01
N GLY A 446 14.23 13.90 17.19
CA GLY A 446 14.07 15.30 17.59
C GLY A 446 12.68 15.61 18.12
N PHE A 447 11.63 15.22 17.38
CA PHE A 447 10.26 15.41 17.83
C PHE A 447 9.96 14.69 19.16
N LYS A 448 10.48 13.46 19.31
CA LYS A 448 10.32 12.67 20.53
C LYS A 448 10.94 13.37 21.74
N ILE A 449 12.16 13.90 21.61
CA ILE A 449 12.82 14.69 22.66
C ILE A 449 11.92 15.84 23.07
N ILE A 450 11.44 16.62 22.10
CA ILE A 450 10.60 17.76 22.42
C ILE A 450 9.34 17.28 23.16
N SER A 451 8.68 16.23 22.68
CA SER A 451 7.46 15.68 23.31
C SER A 451 7.66 15.06 24.69
N GLU A 452 8.86 14.60 25.04
CA GLU A 452 9.18 14.01 26.35
C GLU A 452 9.56 15.08 27.40
N HIS A 453 10.11 16.22 26.97
CA HIS A 453 10.68 17.25 27.86
C HIS A 453 9.92 18.58 27.89
N PHE A 454 9.09 18.86 26.88
CA PHE A 454 8.15 19.99 26.86
C PHE A 454 6.72 19.48 27.06
N ASN A 455 5.79 20.37 27.42
CA ASN A 455 4.40 20.00 27.60
C ASN A 455 3.84 19.43 26.27
N PRO A 456 3.22 18.24 26.26
CA PRO A 456 2.80 17.59 25.01
C PRO A 456 1.88 18.46 24.16
N GLY A 457 1.02 19.29 24.80
CA GLY A 457 0.10 20.22 24.14
C GLY A 457 0.76 21.46 23.53
N GLU A 458 1.94 21.86 24.00
CA GLU A 458 2.67 23.06 23.54
C GLU A 458 3.15 22.92 22.09
N LEU A 459 3.41 21.69 21.65
CA LEU A 459 3.97 21.40 20.32
C LEU A 459 2.94 21.40 19.20
N ALA A 460 1.69 21.10 19.55
CA ALA A 460 0.59 21.00 18.61
C ALA A 460 -0.72 21.41 19.30
N PRO A 461 -0.86 22.69 19.69
CA PRO A 461 -2.09 23.18 20.28
C PRO A 461 -3.26 23.00 19.30
N VAL A 462 -4.44 22.73 19.85
CA VAL A 462 -5.67 22.70 19.08
C VAL A 462 -6.15 24.13 18.93
N GLN A 463 -6.21 24.61 17.69
CA GLN A 463 -6.67 25.96 17.41
C GLN A 463 -8.19 25.96 17.35
N VAL A 464 -8.83 26.72 18.25
CA VAL A 464 -10.28 26.90 18.28
C VAL A 464 -10.59 28.30 17.79
N ILE A 465 -11.20 28.40 16.61
CA ILE A 465 -11.61 29.65 15.99
C ILE A 465 -13.13 29.76 16.07
N VAL A 466 -13.62 30.91 16.55
CA VAL A 466 -15.04 31.18 16.69
C VAL A 466 -15.40 32.54 16.13
N GLN A 467 -16.58 32.63 15.53
CA GLN A 467 -17.18 33.90 15.16
C GLN A 467 -18.19 34.34 16.24
N THR A 468 -17.93 35.47 16.88
CA THR A 468 -18.66 35.96 18.06
C THR A 468 -19.63 37.08 17.74
N ASP A 469 -19.63 37.60 16.50
CA ASP A 469 -20.41 38.75 16.06
C ASP A 469 -20.34 39.96 17.02
N GLY A 470 -19.19 40.13 17.69
CA GLY A 470 -18.94 41.22 18.65
C GLY A 470 -19.60 41.03 20.02
N LYS A 471 -20.16 39.85 20.32
CA LYS A 471 -20.78 39.54 21.62
C LYS A 471 -19.74 38.99 22.60
N SER A 472 -19.90 39.37 23.88
CA SER A 472 -19.18 38.74 24.98
C SER A 472 -19.52 37.25 25.02
N ASN A 473 -18.48 36.42 25.10
CA ASN A 473 -18.56 34.97 25.06
C ASN A 473 -17.77 34.39 26.24
N ALA A 474 -18.17 33.22 26.72
CA ALA A 474 -17.51 32.53 27.83
C ALA A 474 -16.65 31.35 27.33
N VAL A 475 -16.15 31.43 26.08
CA VAL A 475 -15.52 30.29 25.40
C VAL A 475 -14.26 29.88 26.13
N LYS A 476 -13.42 30.83 26.54
CA LYS A 476 -12.20 30.55 27.32
C LYS A 476 -12.53 29.86 28.64
N GLU A 477 -13.43 30.43 29.44
CA GLU A 477 -13.79 29.89 30.75
C GLU A 477 -14.46 28.52 30.65
N ASP A 478 -15.23 28.27 29.58
CA ASP A 478 -15.85 26.97 29.35
C ASP A 478 -14.84 25.91 28.88
N LEU A 479 -13.83 26.31 28.10
CA LEU A 479 -12.73 25.44 27.69
C LEU A 479 -11.81 25.07 28.86
N GLU A 480 -11.50 26.02 29.74
CA GLU A 480 -10.67 25.79 30.95
C GLU A 480 -11.33 24.82 31.95
N LYS A 481 -12.66 24.67 31.93
CA LYS A 481 -13.37 23.69 32.77
C LYS A 481 -13.17 22.24 32.32
N LEU A 482 -12.66 22.02 31.10
CA LEU A 482 -12.47 20.67 30.56
C LEU A 482 -11.25 20.04 31.20
N THR A 483 -11.42 18.87 31.83
CA THR A 483 -10.36 18.17 32.58
C THR A 483 -9.15 17.74 31.73
N PHE A 484 -9.26 17.80 30.41
CA PHE A 484 -8.21 17.43 29.46
C PHE A 484 -7.50 18.64 28.84
N VAL A 485 -7.92 19.85 29.20
CA VAL A 485 -7.30 21.12 28.79
C VAL A 485 -6.39 21.57 29.92
N GLU A 486 -5.15 21.90 29.59
CA GLU A 486 -4.15 22.41 30.54
C GLU A 486 -4.10 23.94 30.50
N ILE A 487 -3.94 24.49 29.28
CA ILE A 487 -3.81 25.94 29.06
C ILE A 487 -4.70 26.34 27.88
N VAL A 488 -5.38 27.47 28.02
CA VAL A 488 -6.05 28.17 26.93
C VAL A 488 -5.39 29.54 26.78
N SER A 489 -4.93 29.86 25.57
CA SER A 489 -4.34 31.17 25.30
C SER A 489 -5.36 32.30 25.49
N GLU A 490 -4.87 33.53 25.62
CA GLU A 490 -5.73 34.70 25.47
C GLU A 490 -6.35 34.77 24.06
N GLU A 491 -7.46 35.50 23.94
CA GLU A 491 -8.12 35.69 22.65
C GLU A 491 -7.23 36.47 21.67
N GLU A 492 -7.01 35.89 20.49
CA GLU A 492 -6.40 36.58 19.36
C GLU A 492 -7.53 37.03 18.41
N GLN A 493 -7.55 38.30 18.03
CA GLN A 493 -8.55 38.85 17.11
C GLN A 493 -8.09 38.72 15.66
N GLY A 494 -9.02 38.35 14.77
CA GLY A 494 -8.76 38.20 13.35
C GLY A 494 -8.36 39.51 12.68
N VAL A 495 -7.33 39.46 11.83
CA VAL A 495 -6.75 40.63 11.16
C VAL A 495 -7.72 41.26 10.14
N LYS A 496 -8.60 40.46 9.51
CA LYS A 496 -9.61 40.99 8.56
C LYS A 496 -10.97 41.18 9.21
N ASN A 497 -11.36 40.31 10.14
CA ASN A 497 -12.61 40.40 10.87
C ASN A 497 -12.37 40.27 12.37
N SER A 498 -12.51 41.38 13.11
CA SER A 498 -12.36 41.44 14.56
C SER A 498 -13.42 40.62 15.32
N ASN A 499 -14.52 40.23 14.66
CA ASN A 499 -15.53 39.35 15.26
C ASN A 499 -15.15 37.87 15.20
N ILE A 500 -14.05 37.52 14.54
CA ILE A 500 -13.49 36.17 14.54
C ILE A 500 -12.34 36.18 15.53
N ILE A 501 -12.41 35.29 16.52
CA ILE A 501 -11.39 35.16 17.55
C ILE A 501 -10.84 33.74 17.57
N SER A 502 -9.56 33.61 17.90
CA SER A 502 -8.85 32.33 17.99
C SER A 502 -8.33 32.12 19.41
N TYR A 503 -8.43 30.87 19.88
CA TYR A 503 -7.83 30.37 21.11
C TYR A 503 -6.95 29.17 20.78
N ASN A 504 -5.72 29.15 21.29
CA ASN A 504 -4.87 27.96 21.26
C ASN A 504 -5.14 27.17 22.55
N VAL A 505 -5.56 25.92 22.38
CA VAL A 505 -5.90 25.01 23.47
C VAL A 505 -4.81 23.95 23.58
N GLU A 506 -4.05 24.00 24.66
CA GLU A 506 -3.05 23.00 25.00
C GLU A 506 -3.72 21.90 25.83
N MET A 507 -3.61 20.66 25.34
CA MET A 507 -4.17 19.50 26.04
C MET A 507 -3.14 18.90 27.00
N ASN A 508 -3.62 18.33 28.11
CA ASN A 508 -2.81 17.55 29.05
C ASN A 508 -2.56 16.10 28.62
N VAL A 509 -2.93 15.77 27.38
CA VAL A 509 -2.71 14.48 26.74
C VAL A 509 -1.91 14.70 25.46
N ASN A 510 -1.15 13.69 25.05
CA ASN A 510 -0.39 13.76 23.80
C ASN A 510 -1.34 14.08 22.61
N PRO A 511 -1.13 15.19 21.87
CA PRO A 511 -2.03 15.65 20.81
C PRO A 511 -2.07 14.72 19.59
N TYR A 512 -1.13 13.80 19.46
CA TYR A 512 -1.10 12.77 18.40
C TYR A 512 -1.79 11.46 18.81
N SER A 513 -2.27 11.38 20.06
CA SER A 513 -2.88 10.17 20.59
C SER A 513 -4.35 10.04 20.20
N ASN A 514 -4.81 8.79 20.06
CA ASN A 514 -6.24 8.50 19.88
C ASN A 514 -7.12 9.08 21.01
N LYS A 515 -6.55 9.26 22.21
CA LYS A 515 -7.24 9.85 23.36
C LYS A 515 -7.50 11.34 23.13
N ALA A 516 -6.49 12.11 22.69
CA ALA A 516 -6.66 13.52 22.33
C ALA A 516 -7.68 13.70 21.20
N MET A 517 -7.60 12.86 20.15
CA MET A 517 -8.57 12.87 19.04
C MET A 517 -10.00 12.63 19.53
N SER A 518 -10.21 11.78 20.53
CA SER A 518 -11.56 11.50 21.05
C SER A 518 -12.21 12.68 21.77
N HIS A 519 -11.44 13.69 22.16
CA HIS A 519 -11.92 14.91 22.82
C HIS A 519 -12.29 16.05 21.85
N ILE A 520 -11.95 15.94 20.56
CA ILE A 520 -12.31 16.96 19.54
C ILE A 520 -13.83 17.20 19.47
N PRO A 521 -14.71 16.18 19.48
CA PRO A 521 -16.15 16.39 19.54
C PRO A 521 -16.61 17.11 20.82
N ASP A 522 -15.99 16.81 21.96
CA ASP A 522 -16.32 17.42 23.25
C ASP A 522 -15.91 18.91 23.27
N LEU A 523 -14.74 19.25 22.72
CA LEU A 523 -14.31 20.63 22.49
C LEU A 523 -15.32 21.37 21.62
N ARG A 524 -15.66 20.81 20.46
CA ARG A 524 -16.65 21.43 19.55
C ARG A 524 -17.97 21.68 20.25
N LYS A 525 -18.50 20.68 20.95
CA LYS A 525 -19.79 20.78 21.65
C LYS A 525 -19.76 21.84 22.75
N THR A 526 -18.66 21.93 23.49
CA THR A 526 -18.46 22.94 24.55
C THR A 526 -18.48 24.35 23.97
N VAL A 527 -17.72 24.57 22.90
CA VAL A 527 -17.66 25.85 22.19
C VAL A 527 -19.01 26.21 21.58
N GLU A 528 -19.68 25.28 20.90
CA GLU A 528 -21.02 25.51 20.34
C GLU A 528 -22.05 25.87 21.42
N ASN A 529 -22.00 25.24 22.59
CA ASN A 529 -22.88 25.55 23.71
C ASN A 529 -22.59 26.94 24.29
N SER A 530 -21.32 27.32 24.40
CA SER A 530 -20.93 28.66 24.86
C SER A 530 -21.45 29.75 23.91
N LEU A 531 -21.32 29.55 22.59
CA LEU A 531 -21.87 30.47 21.59
C LEU A 531 -23.40 30.53 21.59
N LYS A 532 -24.08 29.39 21.83
CA LYS A 532 -25.55 29.37 22.00
C LYS A 532 -25.99 30.19 23.20
N ASN A 533 -25.28 30.07 24.33
CA ASN A 533 -25.55 30.85 25.53
C ASN A 533 -25.33 32.36 25.31
N ALA A 534 -24.37 32.73 24.45
CA ALA A 534 -24.18 34.11 23.99
C ALA A 534 -25.25 34.60 22.97
N GLY A 535 -26.23 33.76 22.64
CA GLY A 535 -27.34 34.10 21.74
C GLY A 535 -26.93 34.16 20.26
N ILE A 536 -25.93 33.39 19.85
CA ILE A 536 -25.53 33.23 18.44
C ILE A 536 -26.35 32.07 17.84
N VAL A 537 -27.01 32.32 16.70
CA VAL A 537 -27.82 31.32 15.99
C VAL A 537 -26.96 30.66 14.91
N LYS A 538 -27.16 29.36 14.63
CA LYS A 538 -26.34 28.54 13.71
C LYS A 538 -24.86 28.40 14.13
N THR A 539 -24.63 28.09 15.40
CA THR A 539 -23.29 27.98 15.98
C THR A 539 -22.36 26.99 15.26
N SER A 540 -22.90 25.94 14.62
CA SER A 540 -22.08 24.96 13.91
C SER A 540 -21.36 25.52 12.68
N ASP A 541 -21.87 26.60 12.07
CA ASP A 541 -21.25 27.28 10.93
C ASP A 541 -20.21 28.34 11.38
N HIS A 542 -20.15 28.64 12.69
CA HIS A 542 -19.33 29.69 13.29
C HIS A 542 -18.22 29.14 14.20
N VAL A 543 -17.99 27.83 14.18
CA VAL A 543 -16.95 27.14 14.97
C VAL A 543 -16.06 26.33 14.05
N TRP A 544 -14.78 26.68 14.06
CA TRP A 544 -13.74 25.96 13.34
C TRP A 544 -12.68 25.46 14.31
N ILE A 545 -12.41 24.16 14.29
CA ILE A 545 -11.36 23.55 15.11
C ILE A 545 -10.28 23.05 14.17
N GLY A 546 -9.10 23.65 14.30
CA GLY A 546 -7.90 23.33 13.54
C GLY A 546 -6.82 22.71 14.42
N GLY A 547 -5.61 22.64 13.87
CA GLY A 547 -4.47 21.97 14.51
C GLY A 547 -4.39 20.49 14.17
N LEU A 548 -3.25 19.88 14.50
CA LEU A 548 -2.90 18.52 14.07
C LEU A 548 -3.84 17.46 14.64
N THR A 549 -4.30 17.60 15.89
CA THR A 549 -5.26 16.67 16.51
C THR A 549 -6.61 16.67 15.80
N ALA A 550 -7.08 17.85 15.35
CA ALA A 550 -8.31 17.96 14.57
C ALA A 550 -8.15 17.34 13.17
N GLU A 551 -7.00 17.56 12.53
CA GLU A 551 -6.66 16.94 11.24
C GLU A 551 -6.63 15.40 11.33
N GLN A 552 -6.05 14.85 12.40
CA GLN A 552 -6.05 13.41 12.65
C GLN A 552 -7.44 12.86 12.93
N TYR A 553 -8.26 13.60 13.69
CA TYR A 553 -9.65 13.23 13.94
C TYR A 553 -10.45 13.16 12.63
N ASP A 554 -10.33 14.16 11.77
CA ASP A 554 -10.98 14.16 10.47
C ASP A 554 -10.43 13.05 9.57
N THR A 555 -9.12 12.81 9.57
CA THR A 555 -8.51 11.67 8.86
C THR A 555 -9.13 10.34 9.28
N LYS A 556 -9.36 10.14 10.59
CA LYS A 556 -10.06 8.97 11.10
C LYS A 556 -11.50 8.88 10.59
N GLN A 557 -12.24 9.98 10.61
CA GLN A 557 -13.63 10.00 10.13
C GLN A 557 -13.71 9.72 8.62
N THR A 558 -12.90 10.40 7.81
CA THR A 558 -12.83 10.21 6.35
C THR A 558 -12.41 8.78 6.01
N THR A 559 -11.39 8.23 6.67
CA THR A 559 -10.96 6.83 6.43
C THR A 559 -12.05 5.81 6.79
N ASN A 560 -12.79 6.06 7.87
CA ASN A 560 -13.91 5.20 8.26
C ASN A 560 -15.07 5.30 7.26
N HIS A 561 -15.36 6.51 6.77
CA HIS A 561 -16.34 6.75 5.72
C HIS A 561 -15.97 5.98 4.44
N ASP A 562 -14.75 6.16 3.96
CA ASP A 562 -14.20 5.44 2.80
C ASP A 562 -14.33 3.93 2.96
N SER A 563 -13.97 3.40 4.13
CA SER A 563 -14.08 1.96 4.42
C SER A 563 -15.52 1.47 4.37
N SER A 564 -16.47 2.27 4.86
CA SER A 564 -17.90 1.92 4.88
C SER A 564 -18.54 1.91 3.49
N ILE A 565 -17.95 2.60 2.51
CA ILE A 565 -18.44 2.68 1.12
C ILE A 565 -17.70 1.71 0.22
N ILE A 566 -16.37 1.75 0.23
CA ILE A 566 -15.52 1.01 -0.72
C ILE A 566 -15.62 -0.50 -0.49
N ILE A 567 -15.59 -0.97 0.76
CA ILE A 567 -15.63 -2.40 1.06
C ILE A 567 -16.92 -3.04 0.50
N PRO A 568 -18.15 -2.55 0.79
CA PRO A 568 -19.36 -3.08 0.19
C PRO A 568 -19.41 -3.03 -1.33
N ILE A 569 -18.89 -1.96 -1.95
CA ILE A 569 -18.89 -1.81 -3.41
C ILE A 569 -17.95 -2.84 -4.05
N VAL A 570 -16.74 -3.02 -3.53
CA VAL A 570 -15.79 -4.04 -4.01
C VAL A 570 -16.39 -5.43 -3.86
N ILE A 571 -17.00 -5.76 -2.71
CA ILE A 571 -17.71 -7.04 -2.52
C ILE A 571 -18.82 -7.19 -3.56
N SER A 572 -19.59 -6.14 -3.83
CA SER A 572 -20.69 -6.17 -4.78
C SER A 572 -20.21 -6.39 -6.21
N ILE A 573 -19.14 -5.71 -6.64
CA ILE A 573 -18.53 -5.89 -7.96
C ILE A 573 -18.03 -7.31 -8.13
N ILE A 574 -17.32 -7.84 -7.13
CA ILE A 574 -16.83 -9.21 -7.14
C ILE A 574 -17.99 -10.21 -7.15
N ALA A 575 -19.02 -9.98 -6.34
CA ALA A 575 -20.22 -10.81 -6.31
C ALA A 575 -20.89 -10.86 -7.68
N VAL A 576 -21.05 -9.72 -8.34
CA VAL A 576 -21.62 -9.63 -9.69
C VAL A 576 -20.74 -10.34 -10.71
N LEU A 577 -19.43 -10.14 -10.68
CA LEU A 577 -18.49 -10.79 -11.60
C LEU A 577 -18.48 -12.32 -11.42
N LEU A 578 -18.40 -12.80 -10.18
CA LEU A 578 -18.50 -14.22 -9.84
C LEU A 578 -19.85 -14.80 -10.25
N LEU A 579 -20.96 -14.08 -10.01
CA LEU A 579 -22.30 -14.51 -10.37
C LEU A 579 -22.46 -14.63 -11.89
N VAL A 580 -21.98 -13.64 -12.65
CA VAL A 580 -22.02 -13.65 -14.14
C VAL A 580 -21.17 -14.80 -14.69
N TYR A 581 -19.99 -15.02 -14.12
CA TYR A 581 -19.05 -16.02 -14.58
C TYR A 581 -19.47 -17.46 -14.21
N LEU A 582 -19.76 -17.70 -12.92
CA LEU A 582 -20.10 -19.02 -12.38
C LEU A 582 -21.55 -19.42 -12.64
N ARG A 583 -22.44 -18.42 -12.75
CA ARG A 583 -23.90 -18.58 -12.85
C ARG A 583 -24.48 -19.42 -11.71
N SER A 584 -23.87 -19.30 -10.53
CA SER A 584 -24.25 -20.01 -9.31
C SER A 584 -24.25 -19.06 -8.13
N ILE A 585 -25.41 -18.89 -7.49
CA ILE A 585 -25.61 -17.99 -6.35
C ILE A 585 -24.94 -18.57 -5.11
N THR A 586 -25.05 -19.88 -4.92
CA THR A 586 -24.43 -20.57 -3.77
C THR A 586 -22.91 -20.51 -3.85
N ALA A 587 -22.34 -20.69 -5.05
CA ALA A 587 -20.90 -20.55 -5.28
C ALA A 587 -20.41 -19.14 -4.98
N THR A 588 -21.10 -18.13 -5.50
CA THR A 588 -20.79 -16.73 -5.21
C THR A 588 -20.80 -16.46 -3.70
N ALA A 589 -21.83 -16.92 -2.97
CA ALA A 589 -21.97 -16.67 -1.55
C ALA A 589 -20.84 -17.27 -0.71
N TYR A 590 -20.53 -18.56 -0.89
CA TYR A 590 -19.47 -19.18 -0.08
C TYR A 590 -18.07 -18.68 -0.49
N LEU A 591 -17.83 -18.36 -1.77
CA LEU A 591 -16.53 -17.82 -2.19
C LEU A 591 -16.25 -16.47 -1.53
N ILE A 592 -17.23 -15.56 -1.55
CA ILE A 592 -17.14 -14.28 -0.83
C ILE A 592 -16.92 -14.53 0.66
N GLY A 593 -17.69 -15.44 1.28
CA GLY A 593 -17.52 -15.78 2.69
C GLY A 593 -16.12 -16.28 3.03
N THR A 594 -15.54 -17.14 2.18
CA THR A 594 -14.17 -17.63 2.37
C THR A 594 -13.11 -16.54 2.19
N VAL A 595 -13.35 -15.60 1.28
CA VAL A 595 -12.44 -14.47 1.02
C VAL A 595 -12.48 -13.45 2.16
N LEU A 596 -13.66 -13.13 2.69
CA LEU A 596 -13.81 -12.30 3.89
C LEU A 596 -13.13 -12.94 5.10
N LEU A 597 -13.33 -14.25 5.30
CA LEU A 597 -12.65 -14.98 6.37
C LEU A 597 -11.12 -14.94 6.21
N SER A 598 -10.62 -15.11 4.98
CA SER A 598 -9.19 -15.00 4.66
C SER A 598 -8.65 -13.62 5.00
N TYR A 599 -9.36 -12.55 4.63
CA TYR A 599 -9.00 -11.17 4.91
C TYR A 599 -8.88 -10.89 6.42
N PHE A 600 -9.89 -11.24 7.22
CA PHE A 600 -9.82 -11.04 8.67
C PHE A 600 -8.71 -11.89 9.30
N SER A 601 -8.52 -13.12 8.80
CA SER A 601 -7.42 -13.99 9.25
C SER A 601 -6.05 -13.38 8.93
N ALA A 602 -5.89 -12.75 7.76
CA ALA A 602 -4.67 -12.09 7.35
C ALA A 602 -4.36 -10.87 8.22
N LEU A 603 -5.38 -10.05 8.53
CA LEU A 603 -5.24 -8.93 9.45
C LEU A 603 -4.84 -9.39 10.86
N GLY A 604 -5.52 -10.40 11.40
CA GLY A 604 -5.23 -10.87 12.74
C GLY A 604 -3.91 -11.62 12.87
N LEU A 605 -3.55 -12.46 11.90
CA LEU A 605 -2.21 -13.09 11.87
C LEU A 605 -1.11 -12.05 11.64
N GLY A 606 -1.34 -11.07 10.76
CA GLY A 606 -0.45 -9.93 10.56
C GLY A 606 -0.25 -9.14 11.85
N TRP A 607 -1.31 -8.87 12.60
CA TRP A 607 -1.24 -8.23 13.92
C TRP A 607 -0.48 -9.09 14.93
N VAL A 608 -0.69 -10.42 14.94
CA VAL A 608 0.05 -11.31 15.82
C VAL A 608 1.57 -11.20 15.58
N LEU A 609 1.99 -11.22 14.32
CA LEU A 609 3.41 -11.06 13.97
C LEU A 609 3.91 -9.65 14.29
N LEU A 610 3.22 -8.61 13.83
CA LEU A 610 3.67 -7.22 14.00
C LEU A 610 3.73 -6.83 15.49
N HIS A 611 2.68 -7.08 16.26
CA HIS A 611 2.58 -6.67 17.65
C HIS A 611 3.40 -7.56 18.59
N TYR A 612 3.17 -8.87 18.58
CA TYR A 612 3.75 -9.77 19.58
C TYR A 612 5.16 -10.25 19.22
N ILE A 613 5.57 -10.21 17.94
CA ILE A 613 6.91 -10.63 17.53
C ILE A 613 7.81 -9.42 17.25
N PHE A 614 7.32 -8.43 16.50
CA PHE A 614 8.11 -7.26 16.11
C PHE A 614 7.94 -6.03 17.03
N GLY A 615 7.07 -6.09 18.03
CA GLY A 615 6.88 -5.00 19.00
C GLY A 615 6.22 -3.75 18.43
N VAL A 616 5.40 -3.89 17.38
CA VAL A 616 4.63 -2.79 16.79
C VAL A 616 3.45 -2.45 17.69
N GLU A 617 3.40 -1.20 18.18
CA GLU A 617 2.36 -0.76 19.12
C GLU A 617 1.00 -0.52 18.45
N ALA A 618 1.00 -0.06 17.20
CA ALA A 618 -0.21 0.23 16.42
C ALA A 618 0.07 0.18 14.92
N ILE A 619 -0.97 -0.03 14.12
CA ILE A 619 -0.92 0.10 12.66
C ILE A 619 -1.74 1.30 12.19
N GLN A 620 -1.40 1.89 11.06
CA GLN A 620 -2.18 3.01 10.51
C GLN A 620 -3.64 2.60 10.25
N GLY A 621 -4.58 3.47 10.63
CA GLY A 621 -6.02 3.19 10.56
C GLY A 621 -6.57 2.90 9.16
N PHE A 622 -5.85 3.32 8.12
CA PHE A 622 -6.24 3.11 6.73
C PHE A 622 -5.73 1.80 6.12
N ILE A 623 -4.74 1.13 6.73
CA ILE A 623 -4.15 -0.14 6.22
C ILE A 623 -5.20 -1.23 5.97
N PRO A 624 -6.21 -1.45 6.85
CA PRO A 624 -7.23 -2.47 6.63
C PRO A 624 -7.94 -2.34 5.30
N LEU A 625 -8.28 -1.13 4.88
CA LEU A 625 -8.98 -0.90 3.61
C LEU A 625 -8.09 -1.28 2.42
N TYR A 626 -6.79 -0.98 2.48
CA TYR A 626 -5.90 -1.21 1.34
C TYR A 626 -5.62 -2.69 1.25
N ALA A 627 -5.27 -3.32 2.38
CA ALA A 627 -5.09 -4.76 2.48
C ALA A 627 -6.35 -5.49 2.00
N PHE A 628 -7.55 -4.98 2.33
CA PHE A 628 -8.80 -5.54 1.83
C PHE A 628 -8.83 -5.55 0.30
N VAL A 629 -8.73 -4.36 -0.32
CA VAL A 629 -8.84 -4.25 -1.78
C VAL A 629 -7.78 -5.10 -2.47
N PHE A 630 -6.56 -5.14 -1.97
CA PHE A 630 -5.47 -5.92 -2.56
C PHE A 630 -5.62 -7.44 -2.39
N ILE A 631 -5.81 -7.92 -1.16
CA ILE A 631 -5.93 -9.35 -0.86
C ILE A 631 -7.14 -9.93 -1.60
N VAL A 632 -8.25 -9.19 -1.58
CA VAL A 632 -9.49 -9.62 -2.20
C VAL A 632 -9.39 -9.53 -3.73
N ALA A 633 -8.99 -8.40 -4.30
CA ALA A 633 -8.90 -8.26 -5.76
C ALA A 633 -7.94 -9.28 -6.38
N LEU A 634 -6.75 -9.46 -5.80
CA LEU A 634 -5.76 -10.42 -6.32
C LEU A 634 -6.11 -11.87 -6.00
N GLY A 635 -6.80 -12.12 -4.88
CA GLY A 635 -7.21 -13.46 -4.46
C GLY A 635 -8.35 -14.04 -5.31
N GLU A 636 -9.28 -13.21 -5.81
CA GLU A 636 -10.44 -13.72 -6.55
C GLU A 636 -10.10 -14.40 -7.88
N ASP A 637 -9.02 -13.98 -8.53
CA ASP A 637 -8.59 -14.48 -9.83
C ASP A 637 -8.42 -16.00 -9.83
N TYR A 638 -7.81 -16.52 -8.77
CA TYR A 638 -7.60 -17.93 -8.59
C TYR A 638 -8.91 -18.68 -8.26
N ASN A 639 -9.93 -18.02 -7.67
CA ASN A 639 -11.22 -18.66 -7.33
C ASN A 639 -11.92 -19.02 -8.63
N ILE A 640 -11.92 -18.05 -9.53
CA ILE A 640 -12.41 -18.17 -10.89
C ILE A 640 -11.65 -19.30 -11.60
N PHE A 641 -10.32 -19.35 -11.57
CA PHE A 641 -9.55 -20.38 -12.26
C PHE A 641 -9.83 -21.81 -11.76
N MET A 642 -9.82 -22.01 -10.44
CA MET A 642 -10.02 -23.34 -9.85
C MET A 642 -11.45 -23.83 -10.09
N ILE A 643 -12.46 -23.00 -9.79
CA ILE A 643 -13.85 -23.38 -9.99
C ILE A 643 -14.18 -23.54 -11.47
N SER A 644 -13.63 -22.70 -12.36
CA SER A 644 -13.80 -22.86 -13.81
C SER A 644 -13.27 -24.20 -14.31
N SER A 645 -12.10 -24.63 -13.81
CA SER A 645 -11.53 -25.95 -14.11
C SER A 645 -12.47 -27.08 -13.66
N ILE A 646 -12.98 -26.99 -12.42
CA ILE A 646 -13.94 -27.94 -11.86
C ILE A 646 -15.23 -27.95 -12.69
N TRP A 647 -15.81 -26.79 -13.02
CA TRP A 647 -17.02 -26.66 -13.82
C TRP A 647 -16.86 -27.27 -15.20
N LYS A 648 -15.75 -26.97 -15.88
CA LYS A 648 -15.47 -27.48 -17.21
C LYS A 648 -15.38 -29.00 -17.21
N LYS A 649 -14.73 -29.60 -16.20
CA LYS A 649 -14.60 -31.05 -16.05
C LYS A 649 -15.89 -31.72 -15.58
N SER A 650 -16.68 -31.07 -14.74
CA SER A 650 -17.97 -31.60 -14.25
C SER A 650 -19.00 -31.85 -15.36
N ARG A 651 -18.78 -31.27 -16.55
CA ARG A 651 -19.59 -31.57 -17.75
C ARG A 651 -19.32 -32.95 -18.35
N LEU A 652 -18.15 -33.53 -18.07
CA LEU A 652 -17.67 -34.78 -18.66
C LEU A 652 -17.42 -35.87 -17.63
N LEU A 653 -17.19 -35.49 -16.37
CA LEU A 653 -16.77 -36.39 -15.28
C LEU A 653 -17.70 -36.26 -14.07
N PRO A 654 -17.86 -37.32 -13.24
CA PRO A 654 -18.54 -37.24 -11.96
C PRO A 654 -17.94 -36.13 -11.08
N LEU A 655 -18.77 -35.44 -10.28
CA LEU A 655 -18.37 -34.24 -9.52
C LEU A 655 -17.12 -34.45 -8.66
N LEU A 656 -17.04 -35.55 -7.92
CA LEU A 656 -15.88 -35.85 -7.07
C LEU A 656 -14.59 -36.04 -7.89
N GLN A 657 -14.70 -36.65 -9.06
CA GLN A 657 -13.57 -36.79 -9.98
C GLN A 657 -13.20 -35.46 -10.63
N ALA A 658 -14.19 -34.65 -11.02
CA ALA A 658 -13.98 -33.30 -11.54
C ALA A 658 -13.28 -32.38 -10.53
N ILE A 659 -13.66 -32.45 -9.24
CA ILE A 659 -13.00 -31.72 -8.15
C ILE A 659 -11.55 -32.19 -7.99
N LYS A 660 -11.33 -33.51 -7.87
CA LYS A 660 -9.99 -34.09 -7.74
C LYS A 660 -9.06 -33.68 -8.88
N GLU A 661 -9.53 -33.80 -10.12
CA GLU A 661 -8.73 -33.45 -11.30
C GLU A 661 -8.61 -31.94 -11.53
N GLY A 662 -9.60 -31.15 -11.10
CA GLY A 662 -9.56 -29.69 -11.16
C GLY A 662 -8.53 -29.09 -10.20
N VAL A 663 -8.51 -29.59 -8.96
CA VAL A 663 -7.52 -29.21 -7.93
C VAL A 663 -6.12 -29.67 -8.34
N ALA A 664 -5.97 -30.88 -8.90
CA ALA A 664 -4.67 -31.40 -9.30
C ALA A 664 -4.01 -30.58 -10.42
N GLU A 665 -4.79 -30.09 -11.39
CA GLU A 665 -4.28 -29.34 -12.53
C GLU A 665 -3.96 -27.88 -12.21
N SER A 666 -4.75 -27.26 -11.32
CA SER A 666 -4.62 -25.85 -10.96
C SER A 666 -3.67 -25.62 -9.78
N GLY A 667 -3.55 -26.59 -8.87
CA GLY A 667 -2.86 -26.44 -7.59
C GLY A 667 -1.40 -26.01 -7.72
N SER A 668 -0.61 -26.62 -8.62
CA SER A 668 0.81 -26.25 -8.76
C SER A 668 1.01 -24.85 -9.32
N VAL A 669 0.14 -24.41 -10.25
CA VAL A 669 0.24 -23.08 -10.85
C VAL A 669 -0.15 -22.01 -9.83
N ILE A 670 -1.25 -22.23 -9.12
CA ILE A 670 -1.75 -21.29 -8.12
C ILE A 670 -0.76 -21.16 -6.95
N THR A 671 -0.19 -22.29 -6.49
CA THR A 671 0.82 -22.27 -5.41
C THR A 671 2.05 -21.45 -5.81
N SER A 672 2.53 -21.63 -7.03
CA SER A 672 3.68 -20.88 -7.56
C SER A 672 3.38 -19.39 -7.72
N ALA A 673 2.20 -19.07 -8.24
CA ALA A 673 1.72 -17.70 -8.40
C ALA A 673 1.60 -16.96 -7.07
N GLY A 674 0.90 -17.56 -6.11
CA GLY A 674 0.73 -16.97 -4.79
C GLY A 674 2.05 -16.83 -4.03
N LEU A 675 3.00 -17.75 -4.18
CA LEU A 675 4.32 -17.61 -3.58
C LEU A 675 5.11 -16.44 -4.17
N ILE A 676 5.05 -16.24 -5.49
CA ILE A 676 5.69 -15.11 -6.16
C ILE A 676 5.04 -13.80 -5.72
N LEU A 677 3.70 -13.74 -5.72
CA LEU A 677 2.96 -12.56 -5.32
C LEU A 677 3.21 -12.20 -3.84
N ALA A 678 3.16 -13.17 -2.93
CA ALA A 678 3.50 -12.97 -1.53
C ALA A 678 4.95 -12.52 -1.35
N GLY A 679 5.90 -13.12 -2.09
CA GLY A 679 7.30 -12.71 -2.09
C GLY A 679 7.48 -11.27 -2.56
N THR A 680 6.73 -10.83 -3.58
CA THR A 680 6.76 -9.43 -4.00
C THR A 680 6.24 -8.50 -2.91
N PHE A 681 5.09 -8.76 -2.28
CA PHE A 681 4.63 -7.90 -1.17
C PHE A 681 5.57 -7.94 0.05
N ALA A 682 6.24 -9.07 0.28
CA ALA A 682 7.25 -9.17 1.33
C ALA A 682 8.45 -8.25 1.10
N ILE A 683 8.75 -7.83 -0.15
CA ILE A 683 9.84 -6.86 -0.39
C ILE A 683 9.55 -5.49 0.23
N LEU A 684 8.28 -5.12 0.39
CA LEU A 684 7.92 -3.85 1.05
C LEU A 684 8.38 -3.83 2.52
N THR A 685 8.61 -5.01 3.12
CA THR A 685 9.15 -5.12 4.49
C THR A 685 10.61 -4.74 4.60
N THR A 686 11.35 -4.64 3.50
CA THR A 686 12.74 -4.17 3.49
C THR A 686 12.83 -2.65 3.42
N LEU A 687 11.71 -1.95 3.24
CA LEU A 687 11.69 -0.49 3.26
C LEU A 687 11.72 0.02 4.69
N PRO A 688 12.37 1.17 4.94
CA PRO A 688 12.43 1.77 6.29
C PRO A 688 11.06 2.27 6.78
N ILE A 689 10.03 2.31 5.94
CA ILE A 689 8.75 2.96 6.25
C ILE A 689 7.76 1.94 6.80
N GLN A 690 7.37 2.12 8.06
CA GLN A 690 6.54 1.19 8.81
C GLN A 690 5.20 0.92 8.15
N VAL A 691 4.60 1.93 7.50
CA VAL A 691 3.33 1.75 6.76
C VAL A 691 3.47 0.71 5.65
N LEU A 692 4.57 0.75 4.90
CA LEU A 692 4.83 -0.20 3.82
C LEU A 692 5.21 -1.57 4.36
N VAL A 693 5.94 -1.63 5.48
CA VAL A 693 6.25 -2.87 6.19
C VAL A 693 4.97 -3.57 6.67
N HIS A 694 4.09 -2.84 7.37
CA HIS A 694 2.83 -3.38 7.89
C HIS A 694 1.92 -3.85 6.75
N PHE A 695 1.72 -3.00 5.74
CA PHE A 695 0.91 -3.33 4.58
C PHE A 695 1.46 -4.53 3.80
N GLY A 696 2.76 -4.55 3.52
CA GLY A 696 3.44 -5.64 2.82
C GLY A 696 3.34 -6.96 3.57
N THR A 697 3.53 -6.93 4.90
CA THR A 697 3.42 -8.09 5.78
C THR A 697 2.00 -8.67 5.75
N ILE A 698 0.99 -7.83 6.01
CA ILE A 698 -0.42 -8.26 6.03
C ILE A 698 -0.84 -8.80 4.66
N THR A 699 -0.47 -8.13 3.58
CA THR A 699 -0.83 -8.54 2.22
C THR A 699 -0.13 -9.84 1.82
N ALA A 700 1.17 -9.99 2.11
CA ALA A 700 1.90 -11.23 1.86
C ALA A 700 1.29 -12.42 2.61
N ILE A 701 0.94 -12.23 3.89
CA ILE A 701 0.24 -13.25 4.68
C ILE A 701 -1.12 -13.58 4.09
N GLY A 702 -1.91 -12.57 3.72
CA GLY A 702 -3.23 -12.78 3.12
C GLY A 702 -3.16 -13.59 1.84
N VAL A 703 -2.21 -13.27 0.95
CA VAL A 703 -1.96 -14.05 -0.27
C VAL A 703 -1.54 -15.49 0.07
N LEU A 704 -0.68 -15.70 1.06
CA LEU A 704 -0.26 -17.05 1.47
C LEU A 704 -1.40 -17.86 2.09
N LEU A 705 -2.19 -17.28 3.01
CA LEU A 705 -3.34 -17.94 3.62
C LEU A 705 -4.35 -18.35 2.56
N ASP A 706 -4.66 -17.44 1.63
CA ASP A 706 -5.58 -17.74 0.54
C ASP A 706 -5.04 -18.88 -0.36
N THR A 707 -3.77 -18.78 -0.77
CA THR A 707 -3.11 -19.70 -1.71
C THR A 707 -2.93 -21.11 -1.12
N PHE A 708 -2.52 -21.22 0.14
CA PHE A 708 -2.13 -22.50 0.75
C PHE A 708 -3.20 -23.14 1.62
N ILE A 709 -4.18 -22.36 2.09
CA ILE A 709 -5.17 -22.84 3.06
C ILE A 709 -6.57 -22.74 2.49
N VAL A 710 -7.05 -21.53 2.19
CA VAL A 710 -8.45 -21.30 1.80
C VAL A 710 -8.80 -22.01 0.50
N ARG A 711 -8.01 -21.77 -0.54
CA ARG A 711 -8.29 -22.26 -1.87
C ARG A 711 -8.05 -23.75 -2.07
N PRO A 712 -6.93 -24.34 -1.63
CA PRO A 712 -6.70 -25.76 -1.86
C PRO A 712 -7.48 -26.64 -0.89
N LEU A 713 -7.89 -26.15 0.28
CA LEU A 713 -8.57 -26.96 1.31
C LEU A 713 -10.03 -26.56 1.51
N LEU A 714 -10.30 -25.31 1.91
CA LEU A 714 -11.64 -24.88 2.34
C LEU A 714 -12.64 -24.86 1.19
N VAL A 715 -12.30 -24.20 0.08
CA VAL A 715 -13.21 -24.02 -1.06
C VAL A 715 -13.62 -25.37 -1.71
N PRO A 716 -12.69 -26.29 -2.03
CA PRO A 716 -13.05 -27.62 -2.53
C PRO A 716 -13.85 -28.44 -1.53
N SER A 717 -13.55 -28.35 -0.24
CA SER A 717 -14.28 -29.09 0.81
C SER A 717 -15.74 -28.63 0.90
N ILE A 718 -15.98 -27.31 0.88
CA ILE A 718 -17.34 -26.75 0.81
C ILE A 718 -18.04 -27.21 -0.47
N THR A 719 -17.34 -27.20 -1.61
CA THR A 719 -17.90 -27.63 -2.91
C THR A 719 -18.31 -29.12 -2.88
N VAL A 720 -17.50 -29.99 -2.26
CA VAL A 720 -17.83 -31.41 -2.07
C VAL A 720 -19.08 -31.57 -1.20
N LEU A 721 -19.17 -30.82 -0.09
CA LEU A 721 -20.29 -30.93 0.86
C LEU A 721 -21.62 -30.41 0.29
N LEU A 722 -21.58 -29.29 -0.44
CA LEU A 722 -22.77 -28.75 -1.11
C LEU A 722 -23.19 -29.61 -2.31
N GLY A 723 -22.26 -30.33 -2.93
CA GLY A 723 -22.52 -31.23 -4.05
C GLY A 723 -23.26 -30.52 -5.19
N LYS A 724 -24.45 -31.01 -5.52
CA LYS A 724 -25.32 -30.43 -6.57
C LYS A 724 -25.77 -28.99 -6.27
N TRP A 725 -25.86 -28.62 -4.99
CA TRP A 725 -26.29 -27.28 -4.58
C TRP A 725 -25.24 -26.22 -4.84
N ALA A 726 -23.96 -26.59 -4.99
CA ALA A 726 -22.89 -25.67 -5.38
C ALA A 726 -23.12 -25.05 -6.77
N PHE A 727 -23.99 -25.65 -7.59
CA PHE A 727 -24.27 -25.22 -8.97
C PHE A 727 -25.57 -24.43 -9.12
N TRP A 728 -26.36 -24.26 -8.04
CA TRP A 728 -27.68 -23.64 -8.12
C TRP A 728 -27.58 -22.14 -8.44
N PRO A 729 -28.37 -21.59 -9.40
CA PRO A 729 -29.53 -22.19 -10.10
C PRO A 729 -29.21 -22.81 -11.48
N SER A 730 -27.94 -22.86 -11.89
CA SER A 730 -27.53 -23.39 -13.19
C SER A 730 -27.84 -24.88 -13.34
N LYS A 731 -28.94 -25.19 -14.04
CA LYS A 731 -29.31 -26.56 -14.44
C LYS A 731 -28.34 -27.19 -15.45
N ARG A 732 -27.42 -26.41 -16.04
CA ARG A 732 -26.59 -26.82 -17.19
C ARG A 732 -25.50 -27.87 -16.87
N ALA A 733 -25.17 -28.10 -15.61
CA ALA A 733 -24.24 -29.16 -15.21
C ALA A 733 -24.91 -30.52 -14.95
N MET A 734 -26.25 -30.58 -14.86
CA MET A 734 -26.97 -31.78 -14.46
C MET A 734 -27.29 -32.78 -15.59
N ALA A 735 -27.14 -32.40 -16.86
CA ALA A 735 -27.52 -33.28 -17.97
C ALA A 735 -26.68 -34.57 -18.02
N ALA A 736 -25.39 -34.52 -17.65
CA ALA A 736 -24.52 -35.70 -17.64
C ALA A 736 -24.73 -36.62 -16.41
N VAL A 737 -25.43 -36.16 -15.37
CA VAL A 737 -25.68 -36.93 -14.14
C VAL A 737 -26.80 -37.95 -14.33
N LYS A 738 -27.72 -37.73 -15.28
CA LYS A 738 -28.84 -38.65 -15.54
C LYS A 738 -28.51 -39.82 -16.46
N GLU A 739 -27.50 -39.72 -17.32
CA GLU A 739 -27.15 -40.82 -18.26
C GLU A 739 -26.24 -41.88 -17.64
N ASN A 740 -25.39 -41.53 -16.66
CA ASN A 740 -24.44 -42.46 -16.05
C ASN A 740 -24.90 -43.08 -14.71
N SER A 741 -26.11 -42.76 -14.24
CA SER A 741 -26.72 -43.43 -13.09
C SER A 741 -27.71 -44.54 -13.49
N THR A 742 -27.78 -44.86 -14.78
CA THR A 742 -28.66 -45.90 -15.36
C THR A 742 -27.92 -47.04 -16.04
N ASN A 743 -26.61 -47.20 -15.80
CA ASN A 743 -25.84 -48.39 -16.17
C ASN A 743 -24.98 -48.88 -15.02
#